data_AF-A0A7V4U0A8-F1
#
_entry.id   AF-A0A7V4U0A8-F1
#
_cell.length_a   1.000
_cell.length_b   1.000
_cell.length_c   1.000
_cell.angle_alpha   90.00
_cell.angle_beta   90.00
_cell.angle_gamma   90.00
#
_symmetry.space_group_name_H-M   'P 1'
#
loop_
_entity.id
_entity.type
_entity.pdbx_description
1 polymer ?
#
loop_
_entity_poly.entity_id
_entity_poly.type
_entity_poly.pdbx_seq_one_letter_code
_entity_poly.pdbx_strand_id
1 'polypeptide(L)'
;MIKLLFILILTGIVTVQGIVPVKKNKGLQKTTAEAPDDPLISRARAYLDKGKLKIAVHNFGRFCGVTPPEGLWGNFSYIPDIDLIVGIPGKDENGDPYPWAVGKKDMYMIKEGVFRTFGTDTTYWGPTVSESWMDRTYPNYNRGDWESREKSQIYLHNPLATAGKYYGEQGLYTFPEDQYPLMATSDIPDTWPLKTNAQGIEEHVWPGPYAIDPADSTGQNELEGVFVSDQDIYFELDDRFATRDIDTTQGYPIGIRAKVSGYSYSASISEDIIFFRMYLYNISDEIYPETGGYTYEGVYAGFYFDADAYNTDILGYRYDDSNLNDMMGYNTDLDYGYIYDKFNGAKHVRAMSIYDEDLAYASVKLLETPYATEPVDLDGDGFPDILPGDPLGLTGWHWFDWYYRPGAADQPPNNYSGDGRTPYKPNKEEIQYKILAGDTTNLDAYDREHYFHPVKYDIGGEIVDGPLNPRFDSIEGLELEFPDGLDCVFIMSSGPFTIAPGDSVPFSFAVIMGADTADLRVNAEIAQLMYDNNYQGARAPKAPKVYVKEEDEKVTLYWDAASVNDVDIITGYKDFEGFRIYKSTDNGKTWGEAMYDEQTKTNYWKPIAQYDLINDIKGYDRVAPHRFLGNNTGVVYKFEDTDVTNGTEYLYAVCAYDRGFIPGDPITDPDNVGESKNLTFEIPSMENLLANSTVLDHIVKAIPHRSAGNTTLKELVVQKSEGTVGTGKFEVEVIVPPDITGHEYQVLFDCDYSDPEETIIVPGSQRFSVIDKALGDTLIKDSKDYAVLDKSQPENIPIFDGLRMFVEMTDDIVILDEDLKWTPESKCDYRFVKPILRKKTRSDYIIRFVGEDAETAYKYNPRTREFTERFKIPFEVINTVTNVKGKVVANTGTQFESGQAFSLYDFNIPEDAWGDTVLTLSRFSFEWTDENVDWEAGDEFLIPIRKPFERGDGFVINTANVFNVEEVTESNLSKVKVVPNPYIVHAQWETDDFVRKIQFTNLPAKCKVHIFTVAGENVITLEHNSLYDGSLDWDLLSVNRQDVAPGLYVFVVEAENGQTYTGKFVIIK
;
A
#
# COMPACT_ATOMS: atom_id res chain seq x y z
N MET A 1 77.51 17.82 1.22
CA MET A 1 76.60 16.85 0.55
C MET A 1 76.93 15.47 1.14
N ILE A 2 76.03 14.86 1.93
CA ILE A 2 76.23 13.70 2.86
C ILE A 2 76.56 14.07 4.33
N LYS A 3 76.10 15.24 4.82
CA LYS A 3 75.97 15.49 6.28
C LYS A 3 74.77 16.37 6.69
N LEU A 4 73.95 16.80 5.73
CA LEU A 4 72.70 17.55 5.96
C LEU A 4 71.44 16.70 5.82
N LEU A 5 71.57 15.40 5.52
CA LEU A 5 70.44 14.49 5.25
C LEU A 5 70.08 13.58 6.44
N PHE A 6 70.76 13.70 7.59
CA PHE A 6 70.60 12.76 8.72
C PHE A 6 70.04 13.39 10.01
N ILE A 7 69.64 14.66 10.01
CA ILE A 7 69.01 15.34 11.17
C ILE A 7 67.53 15.72 10.92
N LEU A 8 66.99 15.51 9.70
CA LEU A 8 65.60 15.82 9.38
C LEU A 8 64.60 14.64 9.52
N ILE A 9 65.04 13.46 9.98
CA ILE A 9 64.18 12.25 10.08
C ILE A 9 63.63 12.02 11.52
N LEU A 10 63.87 12.91 12.49
CA LEU A 10 63.50 12.65 13.90
C LEU A 10 62.70 13.75 14.61
N THR A 11 62.10 14.70 13.89
CA THR A 11 61.16 15.67 14.48
C THR A 11 59.92 15.85 13.61
N GLY A 12 59.15 14.77 13.47
CA GLY A 12 57.74 14.86 13.08
C GLY A 12 56.93 15.46 14.22
N ILE A 13 56.96 16.79 14.36
CA ILE A 13 55.96 17.52 15.12
C ILE A 13 54.73 17.60 14.21
N VAL A 14 53.88 16.58 14.31
CA VAL A 14 52.47 16.72 13.96
C VAL A 14 51.92 17.77 14.93
N THR A 15 51.76 19.00 14.45
CA THR A 15 50.82 19.91 15.09
C THR A 15 49.46 19.29 14.84
N VAL A 16 48.98 18.55 15.84
CA VAL A 16 47.57 18.20 15.98
C VAL A 16 46.85 19.54 16.03
N GLN A 17 46.36 20.02 14.88
CA GLN A 17 45.17 20.85 14.91
C GLN A 17 44.15 19.99 15.63
N GLY A 18 43.82 20.42 16.85
CA GLY A 18 42.85 19.73 17.69
C GLY A 18 41.68 19.36 16.81
N ILE A 19 41.37 18.07 16.77
CA ILE A 19 40.05 17.60 16.42
C ILE A 19 39.14 18.43 17.32
N VAL A 20 38.52 19.47 16.75
CA VAL A 20 37.30 20.00 17.34
C VAL A 20 36.45 18.74 17.43
N PRO A 21 36.06 18.29 18.64
CA PRO A 21 35.11 17.20 18.72
C PRO A 21 33.95 17.71 17.88
N VAL A 22 33.67 17.05 16.74
CA VAL A 22 32.35 17.14 16.14
C VAL A 22 31.46 16.87 17.33
N LYS A 23 30.71 17.89 17.76
CA LYS A 23 29.67 17.66 18.75
C LYS A 23 28.88 16.52 18.12
N LYS A 24 28.92 15.33 18.73
CA LYS A 24 27.85 14.36 18.53
C LYS A 24 26.60 15.20 18.77
N ASN A 25 25.88 15.51 17.71
CA ASN A 25 24.55 16.07 17.87
C ASN A 25 23.87 15.08 18.82
N LYS A 26 23.36 15.61 19.93
CA LYS A 26 22.48 14.79 20.77
C LYS A 26 21.48 14.19 19.80
N GLY A 27 21.40 12.86 19.73
CA GLY A 27 20.48 12.19 18.81
C GLY A 27 19.11 12.84 18.87
N LEU A 28 18.43 12.90 17.72
CA LEU A 28 17.11 13.50 17.57
C LEU A 28 16.23 13.05 18.76
N GLN A 29 15.96 13.99 19.68
CA GLN A 29 15.08 13.71 20.81
C GLN A 29 13.65 13.86 20.31
N LYS A 30 12.78 12.92 20.69
CA LYS A 30 11.32 13.00 20.51
C LYS A 30 10.86 14.41 20.93
N THR A 31 10.56 15.28 19.97
CA THR A 31 10.15 16.67 20.25
C THR A 31 8.69 16.66 20.70
N THR A 32 8.41 17.29 21.84
CA THR A 32 7.03 17.53 22.28
C THR A 32 6.40 18.63 21.42
N ALA A 33 5.07 18.73 21.41
CA ALA A 33 4.32 19.77 20.68
C ALA A 33 4.69 21.23 21.05
N GLU A 34 5.50 21.41 22.09
CA GLU A 34 6.00 22.69 22.60
C GLU A 34 7.42 23.04 22.14
N ALA A 35 8.08 22.20 21.33
CA ALA A 35 9.42 22.51 20.79
C ALA A 35 9.36 23.67 19.77
N PRO A 36 10.36 24.58 19.76
CA PRO A 36 10.48 25.59 18.71
C PRO A 36 10.58 24.95 17.33
N ASP A 37 10.03 25.62 16.31
CA ASP A 37 10.17 25.18 14.92
C ASP A 37 11.66 25.14 14.54
N ASP A 38 12.17 23.94 14.23
CA ASP A 38 13.56 23.72 13.82
C ASP A 38 13.55 23.27 12.35
N PRO A 39 13.98 24.13 11.41
CA PRO A 39 14.00 23.82 10.00
C PRO A 39 14.77 22.54 9.64
N LEU A 40 15.73 22.12 10.46
CA LEU A 40 16.50 20.89 10.20
C LEU A 40 15.68 19.61 10.35
N ILE A 41 14.63 19.63 11.17
CA ILE A 41 13.74 18.48 11.38
C ILE A 41 12.39 18.65 10.69
N SER A 42 12.04 19.90 10.32
CA SER A 42 10.79 20.25 9.64
C SER A 42 10.91 20.07 8.12
N ARG A 43 12.10 20.33 7.56
CA ARG A 43 12.40 19.93 6.19
C ARG A 43 12.60 18.43 6.12
N ALA A 44 11.86 17.80 5.23
CA ALA A 44 11.88 16.38 4.98
C ALA A 44 11.97 16.15 3.48
N ARG A 45 12.46 14.98 3.10
CA ARG A 45 12.53 14.57 1.70
C ARG A 45 11.81 13.26 1.50
N ALA A 46 11.38 12.99 0.28
CA ALA A 46 10.81 11.71 -0.09
C ALA A 46 11.48 11.21 -1.37
N TYR A 47 11.28 9.93 -1.65
CA TYR A 47 11.70 9.32 -2.89
C TYR A 47 10.45 8.72 -3.53
N LEU A 48 10.15 9.16 -4.75
CA LEU A 48 9.13 8.56 -5.60
C LEU A 48 9.88 7.66 -6.57
N ASP A 49 9.94 6.36 -6.27
CA ASP A 49 10.95 5.46 -6.85
C ASP A 49 10.40 4.14 -7.43
N LYS A 50 9.09 4.04 -7.66
CA LYS A 50 8.46 2.78 -8.12
C LYS A 50 8.55 2.52 -9.62
N GLY A 51 8.63 3.57 -10.44
CA GLY A 51 8.67 3.47 -11.90
C GLY A 51 10.07 3.46 -12.48
N LYS A 52 10.15 3.55 -13.81
CA LYS A 52 11.39 3.81 -14.55
C LYS A 52 11.90 5.22 -14.29
N LEU A 53 11.00 6.21 -14.19
CA LEU A 53 11.27 7.54 -13.66
C LEU A 53 11.31 7.50 -12.13
N LYS A 54 12.35 8.11 -11.54
CA LYS A 54 12.54 8.22 -10.09
C LYS A 54 13.03 9.62 -9.71
N ILE A 55 12.44 10.21 -8.68
CA ILE A 55 12.82 11.54 -8.19
C ILE A 55 12.92 11.61 -6.66
N ALA A 56 13.86 12.41 -6.17
CA ALA A 56 13.84 12.91 -4.81
C ALA A 56 13.00 14.20 -4.74
N VAL A 57 12.06 14.25 -3.81
CA VAL A 57 11.15 15.38 -3.59
C VAL A 57 11.48 16.05 -2.25
N HIS A 58 11.36 17.36 -2.18
CA HIS A 58 11.59 18.15 -0.96
C HIS A 58 10.35 18.96 -0.57
N ASN A 59 10.05 19.06 0.73
CA ASN A 59 8.85 19.73 1.21
C ASN A 59 9.00 21.26 1.36
N PHE A 60 9.96 21.86 0.65
CA PHE A 60 10.23 23.30 0.66
C PHE A 60 10.31 23.85 -0.77
N GLY A 61 9.40 23.37 -1.63
CA GLY A 61 9.15 23.93 -2.96
C GLY A 61 10.03 23.41 -4.09
N ARG A 62 10.68 22.25 -3.91
CA ARG A 62 11.44 21.54 -4.96
C ARG A 62 10.87 20.16 -5.20
N PHE A 63 10.38 19.94 -6.41
CA PHE A 63 9.74 18.70 -6.81
C PHE A 63 10.71 17.71 -7.45
N CYS A 64 11.81 18.21 -8.02
CA CYS A 64 13.03 17.46 -8.35
C CYS A 64 14.22 18.38 -8.04
N GLY A 65 15.44 17.84 -7.93
CA GLY A 65 16.58 18.65 -7.49
C GLY A 65 17.92 17.92 -7.57
N VAL A 66 19.00 18.62 -7.17
CA VAL A 66 20.38 18.08 -6.98
C VAL A 66 20.54 17.04 -5.84
N THR A 67 19.45 16.38 -5.44
CA THR A 67 19.45 15.27 -4.50
C THR A 67 19.18 14.00 -5.27
N PRO A 68 20.10 13.02 -5.29
CA PRO A 68 19.87 11.78 -6.01
C PRO A 68 18.62 11.06 -5.49
N PRO A 69 17.80 10.43 -6.36
CA PRO A 69 17.88 10.51 -7.82
C PRO A 69 17.37 11.86 -8.36
N GLU A 70 18.17 12.51 -9.22
CA GLU A 70 17.92 13.83 -9.82
C GLU A 70 17.13 13.66 -11.14
N GLY A 71 15.90 13.14 -11.08
CA GLY A 71 15.16 12.78 -12.30
C GLY A 71 15.81 11.61 -13.02
N LEU A 72 16.07 10.53 -12.29
CA LEU A 72 16.66 9.31 -12.85
C LEU A 72 15.61 8.60 -13.71
N TRP A 73 15.88 8.46 -14.99
CA TRP A 73 15.08 7.68 -15.92
C TRP A 73 15.93 6.58 -16.56
N GLY A 74 15.57 5.32 -16.30
CA GLY A 74 16.46 4.20 -16.64
C GLY A 74 17.79 4.30 -15.88
N ASN A 75 18.89 4.57 -16.58
CA ASN A 75 20.24 4.58 -16.00
C ASN A 75 20.84 5.97 -15.80
N PHE A 76 20.13 7.05 -16.18
CA PHE A 76 20.68 8.40 -16.24
C PHE A 76 19.75 9.42 -15.61
N SER A 77 20.33 10.47 -15.03
CA SER A 77 19.61 11.60 -14.43
C SER A 77 19.43 12.70 -15.46
N TYR A 78 18.22 13.26 -15.54
CA TYR A 78 17.81 14.22 -16.57
C TYR A 78 17.26 15.53 -16.02
N ILE A 79 16.84 15.58 -14.75
CA ILE A 79 16.06 16.71 -14.23
C ILE A 79 16.75 17.29 -12.99
N PRO A 80 17.69 18.23 -13.16
CA PRO A 80 18.34 18.93 -12.08
C PRO A 80 17.38 19.77 -11.24
N ASP A 81 16.29 20.35 -11.79
CA ASP A 81 15.30 21.06 -10.96
C ASP A 81 13.88 21.19 -11.56
N ILE A 82 12.89 21.18 -10.67
CA ILE A 82 11.49 21.54 -10.93
C ILE A 82 10.96 22.32 -9.73
N ASP A 83 10.59 23.57 -9.96
CA ASP A 83 10.14 24.48 -8.89
C ASP A 83 8.76 25.07 -9.17
N LEU A 84 7.92 25.09 -8.13
CA LEU A 84 6.66 25.81 -8.16
C LEU A 84 6.91 27.31 -8.18
N ILE A 85 6.23 28.01 -9.08
CA ILE A 85 6.22 29.46 -9.16
C ILE A 85 4.79 29.97 -9.03
N VAL A 86 4.56 30.95 -8.15
CA VAL A 86 3.27 31.63 -8.02
C VAL A 86 3.51 33.14 -7.98
N GLY A 87 2.84 33.88 -8.87
CA GLY A 87 3.01 35.31 -9.05
C GLY A 87 1.71 36.10 -8.94
N ILE A 88 1.81 37.30 -8.38
CA ILE A 88 0.71 38.28 -8.28
C ILE A 88 1.15 39.66 -8.77
N PRO A 89 0.22 40.46 -9.36
CA PRO A 89 0.55 41.77 -9.90
C PRO A 89 0.77 42.80 -8.79
N GLY A 90 1.57 43.83 -9.09
CA GLY A 90 1.75 44.98 -8.19
C GLY A 90 0.72 46.09 -8.40
N LYS A 91 0.19 46.23 -9.62
CA LYS A 91 -0.70 47.31 -10.04
C LYS A 91 -1.86 46.79 -10.87
N ASP A 92 -2.98 47.50 -10.81
CA ASP A 92 -4.13 47.28 -11.68
C ASP A 92 -3.91 47.81 -13.11
N GLU A 93 -4.90 47.60 -13.98
CA GLU A 93 -4.90 48.08 -15.37
C GLU A 93 -4.77 49.62 -15.52
N ASN A 94 -5.10 50.38 -14.48
CA ASN A 94 -4.99 51.84 -14.46
C ASN A 94 -3.62 52.32 -13.95
N GLY A 95 -2.78 51.40 -13.46
CA GLY A 95 -1.48 51.67 -12.88
C GLY A 95 -1.50 52.03 -11.40
N ASP A 96 -2.65 51.85 -10.73
CA ASP A 96 -2.81 52.07 -9.29
C ASP A 96 -2.30 50.83 -8.52
N PRO A 97 -1.49 50.99 -7.44
CA PRO A 97 -0.99 49.86 -6.67
C PRO A 97 -2.11 49.06 -6.00
N TYR A 98 -2.01 47.73 -6.07
CA TYR A 98 -2.88 46.84 -5.31
C TYR A 98 -2.59 46.93 -3.80
N PRO A 99 -3.59 46.66 -2.93
CA PRO A 99 -3.41 46.72 -1.48
C PRO A 99 -2.32 45.79 -0.94
N TRP A 100 -2.16 44.60 -1.52
CA TRP A 100 -1.13 43.63 -1.11
C TRP A 100 0.30 44.05 -1.49
N ALA A 101 0.45 44.90 -2.50
CA ALA A 101 1.75 45.39 -2.97
C ALA A 101 2.24 46.61 -2.20
N VAL A 102 1.51 47.06 -1.17
CA VAL A 102 1.81 48.27 -0.40
C VAL A 102 1.82 47.99 1.10
N GLY A 103 2.87 48.40 1.80
CA GLY A 103 2.89 48.35 3.26
C GLY A 103 4.26 48.18 3.89
N LYS A 104 4.27 47.76 5.14
CA LYS A 104 5.49 47.38 5.87
C LYS A 104 5.79 45.89 5.64
N LYS A 105 7.07 45.55 5.53
CA LYS A 105 7.55 44.16 5.37
C LYS A 105 8.52 43.82 6.50
N ASP A 106 8.30 42.71 7.19
CA ASP A 106 9.26 42.16 8.15
C ASP A 106 10.23 41.21 7.44
N MET A 107 11.50 41.59 7.32
CA MET A 107 12.52 40.78 6.66
C MET A 107 13.45 40.11 7.66
N TYR A 108 13.73 38.83 7.45
CA TYR A 108 14.68 38.08 8.27
C TYR A 108 16.13 38.40 7.88
N MET A 109 16.85 39.07 8.78
CA MET A 109 18.24 39.45 8.57
C MET A 109 19.18 38.32 8.98
N ILE A 110 19.55 37.45 8.03
CA ILE A 110 20.35 36.23 8.28
C ILE A 110 21.66 36.50 9.04
N LYS A 111 22.38 37.59 8.72
CA LYS A 111 23.65 37.92 9.41
C LYS A 111 23.46 38.29 10.89
N GLU A 112 22.26 38.70 11.27
CA GLU A 112 21.94 39.18 12.61
C GLU A 112 21.00 38.24 13.37
N GLY A 113 20.36 37.29 12.67
CA GLY A 113 19.41 36.34 13.26
C GLY A 113 18.15 37.01 13.82
N VAL A 114 17.75 38.16 13.26
CA VAL A 114 16.59 38.95 13.73
C VAL A 114 15.74 39.41 12.56
N PHE A 115 14.43 39.53 12.79
CA PHE A 115 13.53 40.23 11.88
C PHE A 115 13.72 41.74 12.01
N ARG A 116 13.64 42.44 10.87
CA ARG A 116 13.61 43.90 10.80
C ARG A 116 12.46 44.34 9.90
N THR A 117 11.70 45.33 10.37
CA THR A 117 10.64 45.95 9.58
C THR A 117 11.22 47.00 8.64
N PHE A 118 10.84 46.92 7.36
CA PHE A 118 11.19 47.88 6.32
C PHE A 118 9.95 48.54 5.74
N GLY A 119 10.14 49.71 5.13
CA GLY A 119 9.08 50.49 4.51
C GLY A 119 8.18 51.24 5.51
N THR A 120 7.08 51.74 4.97
CA THR A 120 6.03 52.49 5.65
C THR A 120 4.68 51.94 5.19
N ASP A 121 3.58 52.36 5.80
CA ASP A 121 2.24 51.92 5.40
C ASP A 121 1.84 52.30 3.96
N THR A 122 2.69 53.06 3.25
CA THR A 122 2.50 53.47 1.84
C THR A 122 3.65 53.06 0.93
N THR A 123 4.59 52.23 1.39
CA THR A 123 5.72 51.78 0.56
C THR A 123 5.22 50.75 -0.45
N TYR A 124 5.46 51.01 -1.73
CA TYR A 124 5.15 50.10 -2.83
C TYR A 124 6.32 49.13 -3.07
N TRP A 125 6.03 47.82 -3.03
CA TRP A 125 7.01 46.74 -3.18
C TRP A 125 7.05 46.13 -4.59
N GLY A 126 5.99 46.32 -5.38
CA GLY A 126 5.92 45.75 -6.74
C GLY A 126 5.04 44.50 -6.85
N PRO A 127 4.97 43.91 -8.06
CA PRO A 127 4.56 42.51 -8.20
C PRO A 127 5.50 41.62 -7.40
N THR A 128 5.03 40.45 -6.99
CA THR A 128 5.86 39.46 -6.27
C THR A 128 5.65 38.08 -6.86
N VAL A 129 6.71 37.27 -6.84
CA VAL A 129 6.72 35.92 -7.37
C VAL A 129 7.47 35.02 -6.39
N SER A 130 6.78 34.03 -5.82
CA SER A 130 7.38 33.04 -4.92
C SER A 130 7.99 31.89 -5.73
N GLU A 131 9.28 31.59 -5.49
CA GLU A 131 10.09 30.60 -6.22
C GLU A 131 11.15 29.90 -5.33
N SER A 132 11.88 28.90 -5.85
CA SER A 132 12.79 28.02 -5.06
C SER A 132 14.26 27.92 -5.54
N TRP A 133 14.62 28.55 -6.66
CA TRP A 133 15.89 28.33 -7.36
C TRP A 133 16.65 29.57 -7.82
N MET A 134 15.97 30.63 -8.27
CA MET A 134 16.61 31.81 -8.85
C MET A 134 17.40 32.62 -7.81
N ASP A 135 17.00 32.57 -6.54
CA ASP A 135 17.75 33.13 -5.41
C ASP A 135 18.85 32.19 -4.87
N ARG A 136 20.09 32.44 -5.27
CA ARG A 136 21.25 31.63 -4.86
C ARG A 136 22.05 32.32 -3.77
N THR A 137 22.77 31.58 -2.92
CA THR A 137 23.82 32.19 -2.08
C THR A 137 25.05 31.31 -1.94
N TYR A 138 26.26 31.89 -1.99
CA TYR A 138 27.50 31.12 -1.80
C TYR A 138 27.60 30.54 -0.37
N PRO A 139 28.05 29.28 -0.19
CA PRO A 139 28.64 28.35 -1.18
C PRO A 139 27.63 27.36 -1.83
N ASN A 140 26.46 27.82 -2.29
CA ASN A 140 25.35 27.06 -2.91
C ASN A 140 24.20 26.70 -1.94
N TYR A 141 23.80 27.65 -1.08
CA TYR A 141 22.51 27.57 -0.40
C TYR A 141 21.51 28.40 -1.21
N ASN A 142 20.65 27.73 -1.99
CA ASN A 142 19.51 28.40 -2.58
C ASN A 142 18.55 28.80 -1.45
N ARG A 143 17.97 29.99 -1.59
CA ARG A 143 16.94 30.49 -0.68
C ARG A 143 15.63 30.38 -1.41
N GLY A 144 14.92 29.28 -1.19
CA GLY A 144 13.54 29.22 -1.63
C GLY A 144 12.66 30.13 -0.79
N ASP A 145 11.69 30.74 -1.45
CA ASP A 145 10.57 31.45 -0.83
C ASP A 145 9.65 30.45 -0.13
N TRP A 146 9.49 29.29 -0.76
CA TRP A 146 8.79 28.13 -0.24
C TRP A 146 9.54 27.48 0.93
N GLU A 147 8.77 27.10 1.95
CA GLU A 147 9.25 26.43 3.15
C GLU A 147 8.24 25.35 3.58
N SER A 148 8.71 24.31 4.25
CA SER A 148 7.82 23.33 4.86
C SER A 148 6.83 24.00 5.81
N ARG A 149 5.59 23.51 5.85
CA ARG A 149 4.62 23.93 6.86
C ARG A 149 5.24 23.89 8.26
N GLU A 150 4.95 24.92 9.07
CA GLU A 150 5.35 24.99 10.48
C GLU A 150 4.98 23.70 11.20
N LYS A 151 5.92 23.15 11.98
CA LYS A 151 5.68 21.95 12.77
C LYS A 151 5.29 20.73 11.91
N SER A 152 5.73 20.64 10.67
CA SER A 152 5.56 19.47 9.79
C SER A 152 6.00 18.16 10.47
N GLN A 153 7.08 18.18 11.26
CA GLN A 153 7.59 17.07 12.08
C GLN A 153 6.65 16.58 13.19
N ILE A 154 5.52 17.26 13.40
CA ILE A 154 4.46 16.83 14.31
C ILE A 154 3.23 16.38 13.51
N TYR A 155 2.91 17.10 12.43
CA TYR A 155 1.64 16.93 11.73
C TYR A 155 1.72 16.09 10.45
N LEU A 156 2.89 15.98 9.83
CA LEU A 156 3.07 15.48 8.47
C LEU A 156 4.10 14.34 8.39
N HIS A 157 5.07 14.26 9.30
CA HIS A 157 6.05 13.18 9.29
C HIS A 157 6.66 12.90 10.66
N ASN A 158 7.31 11.74 10.79
CA ASN A 158 8.10 11.35 11.94
C ASN A 158 9.57 11.78 11.77
N PRO A 159 10.11 12.69 12.61
CA PRO A 159 11.48 13.17 12.47
C PRO A 159 12.54 12.10 12.78
N LEU A 160 12.16 10.95 13.35
CA LEU A 160 13.08 9.85 13.65
C LEU A 160 13.23 8.86 12.50
N ALA A 161 12.36 8.92 11.49
CA ALA A 161 12.48 8.12 10.28
C ALA A 161 13.35 8.88 9.27
N THR A 162 14.64 8.54 9.18
CA THR A 162 15.59 9.28 8.34
C THR A 162 15.90 8.56 7.04
N ALA A 163 16.24 9.34 6.01
CA ALA A 163 16.60 8.81 4.71
C ALA A 163 17.84 7.89 4.76
N GLY A 164 18.79 8.15 5.66
CA GLY A 164 19.94 7.26 5.87
C GLY A 164 19.53 5.87 6.35
N LYS A 165 18.55 5.78 7.24
CA LYS A 165 18.03 4.49 7.75
C LYS A 165 17.35 3.68 6.65
N TYR A 166 16.44 4.29 5.88
CA TYR A 166 15.62 3.54 4.93
C TYR A 166 16.25 3.37 3.56
N TYR A 167 17.02 4.35 3.07
CA TYR A 167 17.66 4.30 1.75
C TYR A 167 19.17 4.12 1.86
N GLY A 168 19.82 4.85 2.76
CA GLY A 168 21.28 4.83 2.91
C GLY A 168 21.87 3.48 3.33
N GLU A 169 21.27 2.80 4.30
CA GLU A 169 21.67 1.45 4.75
C GLU A 169 21.46 0.37 3.68
N GLN A 170 20.69 0.67 2.64
CA GLN A 170 20.50 -0.17 1.46
C GLN A 170 21.49 0.18 0.33
N GLY A 171 22.30 1.23 0.50
CA GLY A 171 23.17 1.75 -0.55
C GLY A 171 22.41 2.48 -1.66
N LEU A 172 21.18 2.91 -1.40
CA LEU A 172 20.33 3.61 -2.35
C LEU A 172 20.39 5.11 -2.09
N TYR A 173 20.68 5.90 -3.12
CA TYR A 173 20.54 7.36 -3.25
C TYR A 173 21.31 8.25 -2.24
N THR A 174 21.63 7.75 -1.06
CA THR A 174 22.19 8.48 0.07
C THR A 174 23.11 7.60 0.93
N PHE A 175 23.75 8.20 1.93
CA PHE A 175 24.60 7.50 2.89
C PHE A 175 23.81 7.06 4.14
N PRO A 176 24.20 5.95 4.80
CA PRO A 176 23.58 5.49 6.05
C PRO A 176 23.54 6.54 7.17
N GLU A 177 24.52 7.44 7.21
CA GLU A 177 24.62 8.48 8.22
C GLU A 177 23.64 9.64 8.00
N ASP A 178 22.91 9.67 6.88
CA ASP A 178 22.01 10.76 6.56
C ASP A 178 20.84 10.85 7.55
N GLN A 179 20.79 11.97 8.26
CA GLN A 179 19.79 12.26 9.29
C GLN A 179 18.60 13.08 8.76
N TYR A 180 18.52 13.32 7.44
CA TYR A 180 17.38 14.02 6.85
C TYR A 180 16.10 13.23 7.09
N PRO A 181 15.05 13.81 7.70
CA PRO A 181 13.77 13.13 7.86
C PRO A 181 13.15 12.75 6.51
N LEU A 182 12.42 11.64 6.51
CA LEU A 182 11.54 11.28 5.40
C LEU A 182 10.16 11.90 5.60
N MET A 183 9.54 12.36 4.50
CA MET A 183 8.11 12.68 4.51
C MET A 183 7.29 11.41 4.77
N ALA A 184 6.02 11.56 5.13
CA ALA A 184 5.13 10.40 5.18
C ALA A 184 5.03 9.76 3.80
N THR A 185 5.47 8.50 3.71
CA THR A 185 5.44 7.65 2.52
C THR A 185 4.58 6.41 2.79
N SER A 186 3.65 6.06 1.90
CA SER A 186 2.63 5.01 2.15
C SER A 186 3.21 3.62 2.41
N ASP A 187 4.33 3.28 1.77
CA ASP A 187 5.03 2.00 1.93
C ASP A 187 6.04 1.98 3.08
N ILE A 188 6.22 3.11 3.78
CA ILE A 188 7.07 3.23 4.99
C ILE A 188 6.29 3.87 6.15
N PRO A 189 5.34 3.17 6.79
CA PRO A 189 4.48 3.75 7.84
C PRO A 189 5.19 4.35 9.05
N ASP A 190 6.43 3.92 9.33
CA ASP A 190 7.29 4.54 10.35
C ASP A 190 7.54 6.04 10.09
N THR A 191 7.43 6.49 8.83
CA THR A 191 7.56 7.91 8.43
C THR A 191 6.34 8.75 8.78
N TRP A 192 5.20 8.13 9.11
CA TRP A 192 3.96 8.84 9.39
C TRP A 192 4.00 9.51 10.76
N PRO A 193 3.32 10.66 10.95
CA PRO A 193 3.24 11.31 12.25
C PRO A 193 2.57 10.41 13.30
N LEU A 194 3.01 10.53 14.55
CA LEU A 194 2.40 9.83 15.69
C LEU A 194 1.19 10.60 16.22
N LYS A 195 0.06 9.91 16.39
CA LYS A 195 -1.13 10.44 17.08
C LYS A 195 -1.50 9.55 18.26
N THR A 196 -2.03 10.15 19.32
CA THR A 196 -2.56 9.42 20.47
C THR A 196 -4.04 9.13 20.26
N ASN A 197 -4.41 7.86 20.22
CA ASN A 197 -5.81 7.44 20.08
C ASN A 197 -6.61 7.62 21.39
N ALA A 198 -7.91 7.34 21.35
CA ALA A 198 -8.81 7.52 22.50
C ALA A 198 -8.43 6.67 23.73
N GLN A 199 -7.65 5.61 23.53
CA GLN A 199 -7.16 4.68 24.54
C GLN A 199 -5.79 5.09 25.12
N GLY A 200 -5.20 6.20 24.63
CA GLY A 200 -3.89 6.69 25.09
C GLY A 200 -2.70 5.98 24.46
N ILE A 201 -2.91 5.20 23.39
CA ILE A 201 -1.87 4.52 22.64
C ILE A 201 -1.39 5.44 21.51
N GLU A 202 -0.08 5.58 21.34
CA GLU A 202 0.50 6.27 20.19
C GLU A 202 0.53 5.33 18.98
N GLU A 203 -0.02 5.77 17.86
CA GLU A 203 -0.02 5.04 16.60
C GLU A 203 0.40 5.96 15.45
N HIS A 204 1.03 5.36 14.43
CA HIS A 204 1.37 6.04 13.19
C HIS A 204 0.11 6.24 12.37
N VAL A 205 -0.17 7.48 11.95
CA VAL A 205 -1.39 7.82 11.20
C VAL A 205 -1.03 8.51 9.90
N TRP A 206 -1.52 7.97 8.78
CA TRP A 206 -1.36 8.56 7.46
C TRP A 206 -1.89 10.01 7.44
N PRO A 207 -1.10 11.01 7.01
CA PRO A 207 -1.53 12.40 6.99
C PRO A 207 -2.17 12.83 5.65
N GLY A 208 -2.02 12.03 4.60
CA GLY A 208 -2.54 12.32 3.26
C GLY A 208 -3.94 11.76 3.01
N PRO A 209 -4.50 12.00 1.82
CA PRO A 209 -5.74 11.37 1.38
C PRO A 209 -5.53 9.89 1.04
N TYR A 210 -6.59 9.09 1.13
CA TYR A 210 -6.67 7.76 0.54
C TYR A 210 -7.28 7.79 -0.87
N ALA A 211 -7.23 6.65 -1.55
CA ALA A 211 -7.85 6.44 -2.85
C ALA A 211 -9.38 6.64 -2.79
N ILE A 212 -9.98 7.15 -3.86
CA ILE A 212 -11.42 7.43 -3.94
C ILE A 212 -12.14 6.19 -4.47
N ASP A 213 -13.27 5.84 -3.86
CA ASP A 213 -14.12 4.73 -4.29
C ASP A 213 -14.56 4.92 -5.76
N PRO A 214 -14.15 4.02 -6.68
CA PRO A 214 -14.53 4.13 -8.09
C PRO A 214 -16.05 4.00 -8.32
N ALA A 215 -16.80 3.41 -7.38
CA ALA A 215 -18.27 3.36 -7.46
C ALA A 215 -18.94 4.68 -7.02
N ASP A 216 -18.20 5.59 -6.38
CA ASP A 216 -18.71 6.87 -5.93
C ASP A 216 -18.64 7.94 -7.01
N SER A 217 -19.77 8.16 -7.68
CA SER A 217 -19.94 9.24 -8.66
C SER A 217 -19.72 10.66 -8.12
N THR A 218 -19.63 10.85 -6.80
CA THR A 218 -19.37 12.17 -6.19
C THR A 218 -17.88 12.47 -6.01
N GLY A 219 -17.02 11.44 -6.06
CA GLY A 219 -15.58 11.58 -5.88
C GLY A 219 -15.17 12.02 -4.48
N GLN A 220 -15.97 11.73 -3.45
CA GLN A 220 -15.74 12.21 -2.07
C GLN A 220 -15.50 11.10 -1.07
N ASN A 221 -15.90 9.87 -1.37
CA ASN A 221 -15.73 8.74 -0.46
C ASN A 221 -14.34 8.14 -0.62
N GLU A 222 -13.49 8.37 0.38
CA GLU A 222 -12.18 7.73 0.48
C GLU A 222 -12.31 6.27 0.96
N LEU A 223 -11.53 5.39 0.34
CA LEU A 223 -11.32 4.00 0.74
C LEU A 223 -10.20 3.94 1.78
N GLU A 224 -10.55 4.09 3.06
CA GLU A 224 -9.57 4.10 4.16
C GLU A 224 -8.64 2.86 4.10
N GLY A 225 -7.33 3.12 4.16
CA GLY A 225 -6.29 2.09 4.05
C GLY A 225 -5.89 1.71 2.62
N VAL A 226 -6.54 2.27 1.59
CA VAL A 226 -6.21 2.04 0.18
C VAL A 226 -5.51 3.27 -0.38
N PHE A 227 -4.26 3.10 -0.83
CA PHE A 227 -3.46 4.17 -1.44
C PHE A 227 -3.75 4.32 -2.94
N VAL A 228 -3.46 5.50 -3.48
CA VAL A 228 -3.74 5.87 -4.88
C VAL A 228 -2.79 5.16 -5.83
N SER A 229 -1.54 4.98 -5.42
CA SER A 229 -0.46 4.40 -6.21
C SER A 229 0.37 3.37 -5.44
N ASP A 230 1.40 2.81 -6.07
CA ASP A 230 2.35 1.90 -5.42
C ASP A 230 3.15 2.61 -4.31
N GLN A 231 3.29 3.93 -4.41
CA GLN A 231 3.90 4.77 -3.38
C GLN A 231 3.36 6.19 -3.43
N ASP A 232 2.66 6.54 -2.35
CA ASP A 232 2.11 7.86 -2.13
C ASP A 232 2.99 8.61 -1.13
N ILE A 233 3.18 9.91 -1.36
CA ILE A 233 3.78 10.82 -0.38
C ILE A 233 2.80 11.97 -0.10
N TYR A 234 2.88 12.55 1.09
CA TYR A 234 2.11 13.75 1.41
C TYR A 234 2.95 14.82 2.12
N PHE A 235 2.83 16.07 1.68
CA PHE A 235 3.49 17.21 2.30
C PHE A 235 2.75 18.52 2.06
N GLU A 236 3.11 19.53 2.86
CA GLU A 236 2.60 20.88 2.73
C GLU A 236 3.76 21.88 2.82
N LEU A 237 3.69 22.93 2.01
CA LEU A 237 4.67 24.00 1.94
C LEU A 237 3.96 25.36 1.80
N ASP A 238 4.56 26.42 2.31
CA ASP A 238 4.06 27.78 2.17
C ASP A 238 5.19 28.81 1.99
N ASP A 239 4.83 29.99 1.53
CA ASP A 239 5.76 31.06 1.13
C ASP A 239 6.07 32.05 2.27
N ARG A 240 5.89 31.63 3.53
CA ARG A 240 6.09 32.46 4.73
C ARG A 240 7.46 33.17 4.77
N PHE A 241 8.44 32.62 4.04
CA PHE A 241 9.81 33.12 3.99
C PHE A 241 10.22 33.75 2.66
N ALA A 242 9.25 34.12 1.80
CA ALA A 242 9.47 34.98 0.62
C ALA A 242 10.07 36.37 0.96
N THR A 243 10.24 36.68 2.24
CA THR A 243 10.97 37.87 2.69
C THR A 243 12.49 37.74 2.65
N ARG A 244 13.01 36.53 2.37
CA ARG A 244 14.46 36.21 2.36
C ARG A 244 15.17 36.58 1.05
N ASP A 245 14.46 37.25 0.14
CA ASP A 245 14.96 37.67 -1.16
C ASP A 245 16.33 38.38 -1.04
N ILE A 246 17.19 38.12 -2.02
CA ILE A 246 18.48 38.78 -2.17
C ILE A 246 18.29 40.29 -2.42
N ASP A 247 17.27 40.65 -3.20
CA ASP A 247 16.80 42.02 -3.34
C ASP A 247 15.89 42.41 -2.18
N THR A 248 16.44 43.19 -1.26
CA THR A 248 15.70 43.73 -0.12
C THR A 248 14.61 44.76 -0.49
N THR A 249 14.48 45.12 -1.76
CA THR A 249 13.50 46.11 -2.27
C THR A 249 12.31 45.47 -2.99
N GLN A 250 12.31 44.15 -3.15
CA GLN A 250 11.22 43.36 -3.72
C GLN A 250 10.93 42.14 -2.82
N GLY A 251 9.94 41.33 -3.19
CA GLY A 251 9.53 40.11 -2.50
C GLY A 251 8.63 40.36 -1.30
N TYR A 252 7.61 39.53 -1.09
CA TYR A 252 6.89 39.44 0.18
C TYR A 252 6.03 38.16 0.20
N PRO A 253 5.67 37.63 1.38
CA PRO A 253 4.79 36.49 1.48
C PRO A 253 3.43 36.86 0.90
N ILE A 254 3.03 36.18 -0.15
CA ILE A 254 1.69 36.16 -0.71
C ILE A 254 0.75 35.41 0.25
N GLY A 255 1.26 34.48 1.06
CA GLY A 255 0.42 33.68 1.94
C GLY A 255 -0.30 32.59 1.16
N ILE A 256 0.44 31.88 0.31
CA ILE A 256 -0.03 30.69 -0.39
C ILE A 256 0.53 29.45 0.31
N ARG A 257 -0.34 28.49 0.62
CA ARG A 257 0.04 27.16 1.08
C ARG A 257 -0.32 26.14 0.01
N ALA A 258 0.65 25.39 -0.47
CA ALA A 258 0.41 24.23 -1.31
C ALA A 258 0.29 22.97 -0.45
N LYS A 259 -0.77 22.20 -0.67
CA LYS A 259 -0.91 20.83 -0.14
C LYS A 259 -0.72 19.87 -1.29
N VAL A 260 0.18 18.91 -1.13
CA VAL A 260 0.67 18.08 -2.24
C VAL A 260 0.63 16.61 -1.85
N SER A 261 0.05 15.80 -2.73
CA SER A 261 0.24 14.35 -2.78
C SER A 261 1.07 13.99 -4.00
N GLY A 262 2.14 13.22 -3.82
CA GLY A 262 2.94 12.68 -4.92
C GLY A 262 2.66 11.19 -5.11
N TYR A 263 2.58 10.73 -6.35
CA TYR A 263 2.24 9.35 -6.70
C TYR A 263 3.23 8.77 -7.70
N SER A 264 3.72 7.57 -7.43
CA SER A 264 4.58 6.84 -8.37
C SER A 264 4.13 5.39 -8.56
N TYR A 265 4.34 4.90 -9.78
CA TYR A 265 3.76 3.66 -10.26
C TYR A 265 4.85 2.78 -10.86
N SER A 266 4.77 1.47 -10.60
CA SER A 266 5.64 0.43 -11.18
C SER A 266 5.05 -0.20 -12.44
N ALA A 267 3.81 0.16 -12.79
CA ALA A 267 3.13 -0.32 -13.97
C ALA A 267 3.76 0.24 -15.24
N SER A 268 4.01 -0.59 -16.26
CA SER A 268 4.65 -0.18 -17.52
C SER A 268 3.91 0.94 -18.25
N ILE A 269 2.58 1.01 -18.13
CA ILE A 269 1.77 2.13 -18.65
C ILE A 269 2.17 3.49 -18.03
N SER A 270 2.59 3.50 -16.77
CA SER A 270 2.80 4.72 -15.98
C SER A 270 4.19 4.80 -15.35
N GLU A 271 5.11 3.90 -15.71
CA GLU A 271 6.45 3.83 -15.13
C GLU A 271 7.31 5.04 -15.51
N ASP A 272 6.93 5.74 -16.59
CA ASP A 272 7.56 6.94 -17.09
C ASP A 272 6.94 8.23 -16.53
N ILE A 273 5.97 8.12 -15.60
CA ILE A 273 5.15 9.23 -15.12
C ILE A 273 5.15 9.29 -13.59
N ILE A 274 5.35 10.50 -13.06
CA ILE A 274 5.15 10.80 -11.64
C ILE A 274 4.13 11.93 -11.52
N PHE A 275 3.13 11.76 -10.66
CA PHE A 275 2.04 12.71 -10.50
C PHE A 275 2.18 13.50 -9.21
N PHE A 276 1.78 14.76 -9.25
CA PHE A 276 1.64 15.63 -8.09
C PHE A 276 0.25 16.24 -8.09
N ARG A 277 -0.62 15.70 -7.24
CA ARG A 277 -1.92 16.29 -6.95
C ARG A 277 -1.73 17.43 -5.97
N MET A 278 -2.10 18.65 -6.37
CA MET A 278 -1.79 19.84 -5.59
C MET A 278 -2.98 20.81 -5.54
N TYR A 279 -3.19 21.39 -4.35
CA TYR A 279 -4.12 22.49 -4.13
C TYR A 279 -3.38 23.68 -3.53
N LEU A 280 -3.60 24.86 -4.10
CA LEU A 280 -3.09 26.14 -3.60
C LEU A 280 -4.16 26.80 -2.72
N TYR A 281 -3.83 27.05 -1.46
CA TYR A 281 -4.70 27.70 -0.48
C TYR A 281 -4.23 29.12 -0.23
N ASN A 282 -5.15 30.08 -0.27
CA ASN A 282 -4.87 31.44 0.17
C ASN A 282 -5.06 31.52 1.70
N ILE A 283 -3.94 31.54 2.41
CA ILE A 283 -3.85 31.70 3.88
C ILE A 283 -3.39 33.10 4.28
N SER A 284 -3.57 34.09 3.40
CA SER A 284 -3.14 35.48 3.65
C SER A 284 -3.82 36.09 4.89
N ASP A 285 -4.94 35.56 5.36
CA ASP A 285 -5.59 35.94 6.62
C ASP A 285 -4.86 35.41 7.87
N GLU A 286 -4.14 34.28 7.74
CA GLU A 286 -3.22 33.79 8.77
C GLU A 286 -1.95 34.66 8.86
N ILE A 287 -1.46 35.15 7.72
CA ILE A 287 -0.23 35.95 7.62
C ILE A 287 -0.47 37.44 7.92
N TYR A 288 -1.58 38.00 7.45
CA TYR A 288 -1.98 39.40 7.58
C TYR A 288 -3.34 39.55 8.31
N PRO A 289 -3.43 39.13 9.59
CA PRO A 289 -4.70 39.13 10.32
C PRO A 289 -5.29 40.52 10.53
N GLU A 290 -4.48 41.58 10.49
CA GLU A 290 -4.93 42.97 10.63
C GLU A 290 -5.73 43.48 9.43
N THR A 291 -5.52 42.90 8.24
CA THR A 291 -6.28 43.23 7.02
C THR A 291 -7.42 42.24 6.79
N GLY A 292 -7.35 41.06 7.41
CA GLY A 292 -8.27 39.94 7.15
C GLY A 292 -7.91 39.14 5.90
N GLY A 293 -6.65 39.26 5.43
CA GLY A 293 -6.17 38.67 4.18
C GLY A 293 -6.51 39.51 2.94
N TYR A 294 -6.03 39.05 1.78
CA TYR A 294 -6.25 39.69 0.49
C TYR A 294 -6.91 38.73 -0.50
N THR A 295 -7.90 39.23 -1.25
CA THR A 295 -8.37 38.57 -2.47
C THR A 295 -7.41 38.92 -3.59
N TYR A 296 -6.62 37.96 -4.05
CA TYR A 296 -5.65 38.17 -5.12
C TYR A 296 -6.35 38.04 -6.47
N GLU A 297 -6.19 39.07 -7.31
CA GLU A 297 -6.64 39.10 -8.70
C GLU A 297 -5.41 39.09 -9.62
N GLY A 298 -5.53 38.49 -10.81
CA GLY A 298 -4.41 38.37 -11.75
C GLY A 298 -3.35 37.35 -11.30
N VAL A 299 -3.74 36.32 -10.56
CA VAL A 299 -2.80 35.30 -10.08
C VAL A 299 -2.37 34.38 -11.23
N TYR A 300 -1.08 34.11 -11.32
CA TYR A 300 -0.51 33.09 -12.19
C TYR A 300 0.23 32.06 -11.36
N ALA A 301 0.02 30.78 -11.65
CA ALA A 301 0.80 29.69 -11.09
C ALA A 301 1.50 28.94 -12.24
N GLY A 302 2.65 28.34 -11.95
CA GLY A 302 3.50 27.78 -12.99
C GLY A 302 4.65 26.97 -12.45
N PHE A 303 5.53 26.55 -13.35
CA PHE A 303 6.75 25.83 -13.00
C PHE A 303 7.94 26.43 -13.73
N TYR A 304 9.05 26.57 -13.00
CA TYR A 304 10.37 26.63 -13.60
C TYR A 304 10.88 25.20 -13.77
N PHE A 305 11.38 24.90 -14.96
CA PHE A 305 11.86 23.58 -15.33
C PHE A 305 13.27 23.67 -15.92
N ASP A 306 14.18 22.90 -15.34
CA ASP A 306 15.59 22.79 -15.70
C ASP A 306 15.89 21.31 -15.93
N ALA A 307 16.25 20.96 -17.17
CA ALA A 307 16.53 19.60 -17.60
C ALA A 307 17.91 19.55 -18.24
N ASP A 308 18.86 18.89 -17.55
CA ASP A 308 20.17 18.55 -18.07
C ASP A 308 20.05 17.15 -18.70
N ALA A 309 19.73 17.07 -19.99
CA ALA A 309 19.47 15.80 -20.65
C ALA A 309 20.75 14.94 -20.70
N TYR A 310 20.91 14.02 -19.72
CA TYR A 310 22.06 13.15 -19.46
C TYR A 310 23.18 13.76 -18.57
N ASN A 311 22.84 14.15 -17.33
CA ASN A 311 23.80 14.75 -16.38
C ASN A 311 24.71 13.70 -15.70
N THR A 312 24.12 12.69 -15.07
CA THR A 312 24.82 11.74 -14.19
C THR A 312 24.31 10.32 -14.38
N ASP A 313 25.19 9.31 -14.39
CA ASP A 313 24.79 7.89 -14.39
C ASP A 313 24.34 7.40 -12.99
N ILE A 314 23.75 6.20 -12.94
CA ILE A 314 23.34 5.55 -11.69
C ILE A 314 24.50 5.32 -10.68
N LEU A 315 25.76 5.41 -11.13
CA LEU A 315 26.96 5.27 -10.30
C LEU A 315 27.50 6.63 -9.80
N GLY A 316 26.83 7.75 -10.13
CA GLY A 316 27.21 9.09 -9.71
C GLY A 316 28.29 9.74 -10.58
N TYR A 317 28.57 9.22 -11.77
CA TYR A 317 29.53 9.81 -12.70
C TYR A 317 28.88 10.93 -13.52
N ARG A 318 29.35 12.17 -13.34
CA ARG A 318 28.90 13.36 -14.09
C ARG A 318 29.54 13.44 -15.47
N TYR A 319 28.77 13.90 -16.46
CA TYR A 319 29.22 14.12 -17.84
C TYR A 319 29.23 15.62 -18.16
N ASP A 320 30.27 16.10 -18.85
CA ASP A 320 30.60 17.53 -18.99
C ASP A 320 29.96 18.21 -20.23
N ASP A 321 29.24 17.48 -21.10
CA ASP A 321 28.77 17.97 -22.41
C ASP A 321 27.24 18.05 -22.56
N SER A 322 26.44 17.79 -21.51
CA SER A 322 24.99 17.53 -21.62
C SER A 322 24.08 18.76 -21.76
N ASN A 323 24.60 19.98 -21.67
CA ASN A 323 23.79 21.21 -21.61
C ASN A 323 24.05 22.18 -22.78
N LEU A 324 24.87 21.80 -23.76
CA LEU A 324 25.25 22.72 -24.86
C LEU A 324 24.35 22.60 -26.10
N ASN A 325 23.44 21.64 -26.09
CA ASN A 325 22.64 21.18 -27.22
C ASN A 325 21.19 20.89 -26.82
N ASP A 326 20.73 21.39 -25.69
CA ASP A 326 19.34 21.23 -25.30
C ASP A 326 18.43 22.06 -26.21
N MET A 327 17.30 21.45 -26.50
CA MET A 327 16.17 22.01 -27.22
C MET A 327 14.90 21.69 -26.44
N MET A 328 13.79 22.26 -26.88
CA MET A 328 12.56 22.21 -26.10
C MET A 328 11.34 22.44 -26.98
N GLY A 329 10.17 22.22 -26.39
CA GLY A 329 8.92 22.55 -27.02
C GLY A 329 7.77 22.47 -26.04
N TYR A 330 6.57 22.65 -26.56
CA TYR A 330 5.33 22.53 -25.79
C TYR A 330 4.21 21.96 -26.66
N ASN A 331 3.12 21.57 -26.01
CA ASN A 331 1.90 21.12 -26.62
C ASN A 331 0.71 21.69 -25.83
N THR A 332 -0.04 22.59 -26.45
CA THR A 332 -1.21 23.24 -25.85
C THR A 332 -2.47 22.36 -25.86
N ASP A 333 -2.55 21.34 -26.72
CA ASP A 333 -3.70 20.42 -26.73
C ASP A 333 -3.68 19.47 -25.52
N LEU A 334 -2.49 19.21 -24.98
CA LEU A 334 -2.25 18.31 -23.86
C LEU A 334 -1.53 19.01 -22.69
N ASP A 335 -1.45 20.33 -22.69
CA ASP A 335 -0.93 21.19 -21.61
C ASP A 335 0.46 20.82 -21.05
N TYR A 336 1.44 20.50 -21.90
CA TYR A 336 2.79 20.14 -21.43
C TYR A 336 3.92 20.91 -22.13
N GLY A 337 5.01 21.14 -21.39
CA GLY A 337 6.27 21.69 -21.88
C GLY A 337 7.42 20.71 -21.63
N TYR A 338 8.38 20.62 -22.54
CA TYR A 338 9.44 19.60 -22.48
C TYR A 338 10.79 20.11 -22.97
N ILE A 339 11.86 19.48 -22.49
CA ILE A 339 13.26 19.69 -22.87
C ILE A 339 13.86 18.35 -23.32
N TYR A 340 14.76 18.38 -24.28
CA TYR A 340 15.46 17.22 -24.82
C TYR A 340 16.83 17.60 -25.42
N ASP A 341 17.76 16.65 -25.47
CA ASP A 341 19.04 16.82 -26.14
C ASP A 341 18.88 16.66 -27.68
N LYS A 342 19.32 17.67 -28.43
CA LYS A 342 19.43 17.60 -29.89
C LYS A 342 20.65 16.80 -30.33
N PHE A 343 20.42 15.58 -30.81
CA PHE A 343 21.46 14.75 -31.41
C PHE A 343 22.13 15.41 -32.64
N ASN A 344 23.39 15.83 -32.50
CA ASN A 344 24.16 16.52 -33.56
C ASN A 344 25.06 15.57 -34.40
N GLY A 345 24.95 14.25 -34.22
CA GLY A 345 25.74 13.25 -34.94
C GLY A 345 27.16 13.04 -34.39
N ALA A 346 27.59 13.79 -33.38
CA ALA A 346 28.79 13.47 -32.61
C ALA A 346 28.44 12.42 -31.55
N LYS A 347 29.16 11.29 -31.56
CA LYS A 347 29.13 10.37 -30.42
C LYS A 347 29.71 11.09 -29.21
N HIS A 348 29.05 11.06 -28.06
CA HIS A 348 29.63 11.51 -26.80
C HIS A 348 30.84 10.64 -26.43
N VAL A 349 32.04 11.01 -26.90
CA VAL A 349 33.25 10.17 -26.77
C VAL A 349 33.91 10.37 -25.40
N ARG A 350 33.22 9.99 -24.31
CA ARG A 350 33.85 9.81 -22.98
C ARG A 350 33.26 8.72 -22.08
N ALA A 351 32.78 7.60 -22.64
CA ALA A 351 32.84 6.32 -21.93
C ALA A 351 32.78 5.16 -22.93
N MET A 352 33.49 4.07 -22.64
CA MET A 352 33.39 2.86 -23.43
C MET A 352 31.95 2.34 -23.33
N SER A 353 31.25 2.23 -24.47
CA SER A 353 30.05 1.42 -24.75
C SER A 353 28.63 2.02 -24.65
N ILE A 354 28.47 3.33 -24.48
CA ILE A 354 27.12 3.93 -24.55
C ILE A 354 26.88 4.37 -26.00
N TYR A 355 25.86 3.80 -26.64
CA TYR A 355 25.38 4.21 -27.96
C TYR A 355 24.34 5.33 -27.73
N ASP A 356 24.33 6.38 -28.56
CA ASP A 356 23.40 7.55 -28.53
C ASP A 356 21.91 7.19 -28.77
N GLU A 357 21.47 6.00 -28.38
CA GLU A 357 20.13 5.46 -28.65
C GLU A 357 19.16 5.69 -27.47
N ASP A 358 19.64 6.26 -26.35
CA ASP A 358 18.90 6.45 -25.08
C ASP A 358 18.72 7.94 -24.67
N LEU A 359 18.55 8.87 -25.62
CA LEU A 359 18.20 10.27 -25.32
C LEU A 359 16.72 10.36 -24.91
N ALA A 360 16.43 11.09 -23.82
CA ALA A 360 15.08 11.21 -23.28
C ALA A 360 14.53 12.63 -23.46
N TYR A 361 13.21 12.73 -23.60
CA TYR A 361 12.44 13.95 -23.55
C TYR A 361 11.85 14.06 -22.15
N ALA A 362 12.24 15.10 -21.40
CA ALA A 362 11.77 15.36 -20.04
C ALA A 362 10.70 16.45 -20.06
N SER A 363 9.54 16.20 -19.45
CA SER A 363 8.36 17.05 -19.59
C SER A 363 7.65 17.30 -18.28
N VAL A 364 7.02 18.47 -18.17
CA VAL A 364 6.04 18.81 -17.13
C VAL A 364 4.70 19.08 -17.81
N LYS A 365 3.66 18.35 -17.39
CA LYS A 365 2.28 18.45 -17.87
C LYS A 365 1.37 19.01 -16.78
N LEU A 366 0.57 20.02 -17.09
CA LEU A 366 -0.54 20.45 -16.25
C LEU A 366 -1.71 19.46 -16.42
N LEU A 367 -2.36 19.09 -15.31
CA LEU A 367 -3.47 18.14 -15.29
C LEU A 367 -4.78 18.80 -14.86
N GLU A 368 -4.73 19.52 -13.74
CA GLU A 368 -5.86 20.26 -13.20
C GLU A 368 -5.39 21.68 -12.90
N THR A 369 -6.09 22.67 -13.43
CA THR A 369 -5.75 24.08 -13.29
C THR A 369 -6.95 24.86 -12.77
N PRO A 370 -6.74 26.06 -12.20
CA PRO A 370 -7.84 26.93 -11.80
C PRO A 370 -8.73 27.29 -13.00
N TYR A 371 -9.95 27.70 -12.71
CA TYR A 371 -10.84 28.26 -13.72
C TYR A 371 -10.47 29.72 -14.01
N ALA A 372 -10.55 30.11 -15.28
CA ALA A 372 -10.30 31.48 -15.69
C ALA A 372 -11.30 32.44 -15.05
N THR A 373 -10.82 33.58 -14.55
CA THR A 373 -11.70 34.64 -14.00
C THR A 373 -11.94 35.79 -14.97
N GLU A 374 -11.14 35.86 -16.03
CA GLU A 374 -11.26 36.83 -17.12
C GLU A 374 -10.97 36.14 -18.46
N PRO A 375 -11.39 36.74 -19.60
CA PRO A 375 -11.11 36.17 -20.92
C PRO A 375 -9.60 36.19 -21.24
N VAL A 376 -9.07 35.08 -21.75
CA VAL A 376 -7.66 34.94 -22.14
C VAL A 376 -7.55 34.69 -23.64
N ASP A 377 -6.77 35.53 -24.31
CA ASP A 377 -6.38 35.41 -25.72
C ASP A 377 -4.97 34.81 -25.78
N LEU A 378 -4.87 33.56 -26.22
CA LEU A 378 -3.64 32.77 -26.23
C LEU A 378 -2.82 33.00 -27.51
N ASP A 379 -3.48 33.26 -28.65
CA ASP A 379 -2.81 33.40 -29.95
C ASP A 379 -2.59 34.87 -30.38
N GLY A 380 -3.18 35.82 -29.65
CA GLY A 380 -3.05 37.25 -29.86
C GLY A 380 -3.86 37.75 -31.08
N ASP A 381 -4.85 37.00 -31.55
CA ASP A 381 -5.69 37.39 -32.67
C ASP A 381 -6.78 38.45 -32.31
N GLY A 382 -6.90 38.75 -31.02
CA GLY A 382 -7.86 39.70 -30.45
C GLY A 382 -9.19 39.07 -30.03
N PHE A 383 -9.34 37.75 -30.12
CA PHE A 383 -10.48 36.99 -29.63
C PHE A 383 -10.04 36.06 -28.50
N PRO A 384 -10.75 36.04 -27.35
CA PRO A 384 -10.41 35.12 -26.27
C PRO A 384 -10.64 33.66 -26.65
N ASP A 385 -9.64 32.81 -26.42
CA ASP A 385 -9.70 31.35 -26.53
C ASP A 385 -10.34 30.72 -25.29
N ILE A 386 -10.07 31.30 -24.12
CA ILE A 386 -10.56 30.82 -22.82
C ILE A 386 -11.50 31.88 -22.25
N LEU A 387 -12.70 31.46 -21.84
CA LEU A 387 -13.70 32.35 -21.23
C LEU A 387 -13.76 32.15 -19.71
N PRO A 388 -14.27 33.15 -18.96
CA PRO A 388 -14.45 33.00 -17.53
C PRO A 388 -15.29 31.78 -17.16
N GLY A 389 -14.76 30.93 -16.29
CA GLY A 389 -15.38 29.67 -15.87
C GLY A 389 -14.91 28.42 -16.63
N ASP A 390 -14.08 28.57 -17.68
CA ASP A 390 -13.39 27.47 -18.34
C ASP A 390 -12.06 27.14 -17.62
N PRO A 391 -11.60 25.86 -17.62
CA PRO A 391 -10.26 25.51 -17.12
C PRO A 391 -9.17 26.28 -17.88
N LEU A 392 -8.15 26.77 -17.17
CA LEU A 392 -7.10 27.59 -17.78
C LEU A 392 -6.13 26.79 -18.65
N GLY A 393 -5.77 25.57 -18.26
CA GLY A 393 -4.73 24.79 -18.94
C GLY A 393 -3.37 25.51 -18.96
N LEU A 394 -2.57 25.24 -19.98
CA LEU A 394 -1.33 25.95 -20.27
C LEU A 394 -1.64 27.29 -20.95
N THR A 395 -1.44 28.39 -20.24
CA THR A 395 -1.73 29.74 -20.75
C THR A 395 -0.50 30.53 -21.16
N GLY A 396 0.70 30.05 -20.83
CA GLY A 396 1.93 30.65 -21.31
C GLY A 396 3.13 29.73 -21.15
N TRP A 397 4.07 29.85 -22.08
CA TRP A 397 5.32 29.10 -22.13
C TRP A 397 6.42 30.00 -22.70
N HIS A 398 7.44 30.24 -21.88
CA HIS A 398 8.59 31.07 -22.25
C HIS A 398 9.87 30.35 -21.89
N TRP A 399 10.82 30.41 -22.81
CA TRP A 399 12.11 29.80 -22.65
C TRP A 399 13.20 30.86 -22.50
N PHE A 400 14.33 30.46 -21.95
CA PHE A 400 15.55 31.25 -21.99
C PHE A 400 16.75 30.35 -21.70
N ASP A 401 17.92 30.82 -22.10
CA ASP A 401 19.19 30.21 -21.72
C ASP A 401 19.42 30.39 -20.20
N TRP A 402 19.91 29.34 -19.53
CA TRP A 402 20.18 29.27 -18.10
C TRP A 402 21.01 30.46 -17.58
N TYR A 403 21.93 30.94 -18.41
CA TYR A 403 22.74 32.10 -18.10
C TYR A 403 21.86 33.36 -18.01
N TYR A 404 20.86 33.51 -18.87
CA TYR A 404 20.02 34.72 -18.95
C TYR A 404 18.73 34.66 -18.14
N ARG A 405 18.56 33.63 -17.31
CA ARG A 405 17.37 33.48 -16.45
C ARG A 405 17.05 34.73 -15.60
N PRO A 406 15.77 34.94 -15.22
CA PRO A 406 15.36 36.07 -14.40
C PRO A 406 16.24 36.29 -13.16
N GLY A 407 16.74 37.51 -12.99
CA GLY A 407 17.60 37.90 -11.86
C GLY A 407 19.12 37.90 -12.15
N ALA A 408 19.58 37.35 -13.27
CA ALA A 408 20.98 37.44 -13.70
C ALA A 408 21.34 38.86 -14.21
N ALA A 409 22.46 39.44 -13.74
CA ALA A 409 22.84 40.84 -14.06
C ALA A 409 24.05 41.02 -15.00
N ASP A 410 24.83 39.97 -15.25
CA ASP A 410 26.06 40.04 -16.06
C ASP A 410 25.82 39.39 -17.44
N GLN A 411 26.56 39.82 -18.48
CA GLN A 411 26.64 39.13 -19.78
C GLN A 411 28.12 38.85 -20.17
N PRO A 412 28.53 37.58 -20.38
CA PRO A 412 27.84 36.36 -19.96
C PRO A 412 27.89 36.25 -18.42
N PRO A 413 26.78 35.87 -17.78
CA PRO A 413 26.74 35.69 -16.33
C PRO A 413 27.60 34.51 -15.92
N ASN A 414 28.29 34.66 -14.79
CA ASN A 414 29.02 33.56 -14.19
C ASN A 414 28.05 32.71 -13.34
N ASN A 415 28.45 31.48 -12.99
CA ASN A 415 27.65 30.53 -12.20
C ASN A 415 27.25 31.05 -10.80
N TYR A 416 27.73 32.23 -10.39
CA TYR A 416 27.45 32.89 -9.12
C TYR A 416 26.57 34.14 -9.29
N SER A 417 26.10 34.48 -10.49
CA SER A 417 25.20 35.64 -10.70
C SER A 417 23.88 35.41 -9.95
N GLY A 418 23.45 36.40 -9.16
CA GLY A 418 22.31 36.23 -8.25
C GLY A 418 22.65 35.50 -6.95
N ASP A 419 23.93 35.42 -6.52
CA ASP A 419 24.33 34.74 -5.28
C ASP A 419 24.36 35.62 -4.00
N GLY A 420 23.88 36.87 -4.12
CA GLY A 420 23.97 37.90 -3.09
C GLY A 420 25.38 38.41 -2.78
N ARG A 421 26.42 37.95 -3.49
CA ARG A 421 27.82 38.43 -3.42
C ARG A 421 28.30 39.00 -4.75
N THR A 422 27.74 38.55 -5.87
CA THR A 422 27.88 39.12 -7.22
C THR A 422 26.73 40.08 -7.52
N PRO A 423 26.85 40.92 -8.56
CA PRO A 423 25.72 41.72 -9.04
C PRO A 423 24.51 40.83 -9.41
N TYR A 424 23.30 41.31 -9.10
CA TYR A 424 22.01 40.71 -9.47
C TYR A 424 21.12 41.78 -10.14
N LYS A 425 20.13 41.35 -10.92
CA LYS A 425 19.22 42.28 -11.61
C LYS A 425 18.05 42.65 -10.67
N PRO A 426 17.85 43.93 -10.30
CA PRO A 426 16.88 44.33 -9.27
C PRO A 426 15.39 44.22 -9.65
N ASN A 427 15.05 43.80 -10.86
CA ASN A 427 13.66 43.67 -11.33
C ASN A 427 13.23 42.19 -11.50
N LYS A 428 13.85 41.26 -10.76
CA LYS A 428 13.65 39.81 -10.86
C LYS A 428 12.16 39.44 -10.80
N GLU A 429 11.45 39.85 -9.75
CA GLU A 429 10.04 39.49 -9.59
C GLU A 429 9.14 40.16 -10.63
N GLU A 430 9.49 41.39 -11.03
CA GLU A 430 8.76 42.10 -12.08
C GLU A 430 8.86 41.37 -13.42
N ILE A 431 10.07 40.94 -13.82
CA ILE A 431 10.23 40.21 -15.08
C ILE A 431 9.66 38.79 -14.99
N GLN A 432 9.77 38.11 -13.85
CA GLN A 432 9.12 36.80 -13.65
C GLN A 432 7.60 36.91 -13.77
N TYR A 433 6.97 37.91 -13.13
CA TYR A 433 5.54 38.11 -13.25
C TYR A 433 5.14 38.43 -14.69
N LYS A 434 5.92 39.26 -15.40
CA LYS A 434 5.69 39.57 -16.81
C LYS A 434 5.78 38.34 -17.71
N ILE A 435 6.72 37.44 -17.45
CA ILE A 435 6.84 36.15 -18.15
C ILE A 435 5.60 35.30 -17.89
N LEU A 436 5.20 35.11 -16.62
CA LEU A 436 3.99 34.36 -16.29
C LEU A 436 2.72 34.95 -16.95
N ALA A 437 2.61 36.28 -16.96
CA ALA A 437 1.44 36.99 -17.45
C ALA A 437 1.48 37.32 -18.96
N GLY A 438 2.53 36.95 -19.69
CA GLY A 438 2.75 37.40 -21.07
C GLY A 438 2.71 38.93 -21.25
N ASP A 439 3.12 39.68 -20.23
CA ASP A 439 3.05 41.15 -20.21
C ASP A 439 4.31 41.77 -20.81
N THR A 440 4.19 42.18 -22.07
CA THR A 440 5.26 42.83 -22.84
C THR A 440 5.31 44.35 -22.67
N THR A 441 4.53 44.93 -21.76
CA THR A 441 4.51 46.39 -21.55
C THR A 441 5.80 46.87 -20.87
N ASN A 442 6.32 48.02 -21.29
CA ASN A 442 7.47 48.71 -20.66
C ASN A 442 8.75 47.86 -20.50
N LEU A 443 8.96 46.82 -21.32
CA LEU A 443 10.20 46.04 -21.31
C LEU A 443 11.40 46.89 -21.74
N ASP A 444 12.54 46.70 -21.06
CA ASP A 444 13.81 47.23 -21.53
C ASP A 444 14.32 46.43 -22.75
N ALA A 445 15.40 46.90 -23.38
CA ALA A 445 15.93 46.23 -24.57
C ALA A 445 16.47 44.83 -24.27
N TYR A 446 16.98 44.60 -23.05
CA TYR A 446 17.51 43.30 -22.63
C TYR A 446 16.37 42.32 -22.39
N ASP A 447 15.33 42.70 -21.65
CA ASP A 447 14.21 41.84 -21.31
C ASP A 447 13.46 41.40 -22.55
N ARG A 448 13.28 42.30 -23.52
CA ARG A 448 12.64 41.98 -24.81
C ARG A 448 13.47 41.00 -25.65
N GLU A 449 14.79 41.05 -25.55
CA GLU A 449 15.68 40.20 -26.36
C GLU A 449 15.83 38.78 -25.80
N HIS A 450 15.69 38.59 -24.48
CA HIS A 450 16.02 37.32 -23.82
C HIS A 450 14.81 36.53 -23.28
N TYR A 451 13.62 37.14 -23.17
CA TYR A 451 12.47 36.48 -22.52
C TYR A 451 11.22 36.34 -23.39
N PHE A 452 11.16 36.97 -24.57
CA PHE A 452 9.99 36.93 -25.45
C PHE A 452 10.45 36.76 -26.90
N HIS A 453 10.19 35.58 -27.47
CA HIS A 453 10.81 35.15 -28.72
C HIS A 453 9.78 35.10 -29.87
N PRO A 454 9.81 36.07 -30.80
CA PRO A 454 8.87 36.09 -31.93
C PRO A 454 9.20 35.00 -32.96
N VAL A 455 8.25 34.76 -33.87
CA VAL A 455 8.52 33.97 -35.09
C VAL A 455 9.69 34.61 -35.83
N LYS A 456 10.62 33.84 -36.38
CA LYS A 456 11.73 34.36 -37.19
C LYS A 456 11.71 33.82 -38.61
N TYR A 457 12.22 34.60 -39.56
CA TYR A 457 12.32 34.21 -40.97
C TYR A 457 13.75 34.39 -41.48
N ASP A 458 14.27 33.40 -42.23
CA ASP A 458 15.49 33.55 -43.03
C ASP A 458 15.15 34.18 -44.39
N ILE A 459 15.51 35.44 -44.56
CA ILE A 459 15.36 36.16 -45.83
C ILE A 459 16.74 36.39 -46.47
N GLY A 460 17.30 35.33 -47.05
CA GLY A 460 18.53 35.41 -47.83
C GLY A 460 19.81 35.43 -46.99
N GLY A 461 19.81 34.72 -45.87
CA GLY A 461 20.91 34.62 -44.91
C GLY A 461 20.84 35.65 -43.77
N GLU A 462 19.74 36.41 -43.68
CA GLU A 462 19.46 37.37 -42.60
C GLU A 462 18.20 36.91 -41.85
N ILE A 463 18.34 36.71 -40.54
CA ILE A 463 17.23 36.35 -39.65
C ILE A 463 16.50 37.64 -39.26
N VAL A 464 15.20 37.70 -39.53
CA VAL A 464 14.34 38.85 -39.21
C VAL A 464 13.14 38.44 -38.36
N ASP A 465 12.78 39.28 -37.40
CA ASP A 465 11.65 39.06 -36.50
C ASP A 465 10.30 39.24 -37.23
N GLY A 466 9.39 38.32 -36.96
CA GLY A 466 7.99 38.31 -37.35
C GLY A 466 7.07 38.73 -36.19
N PRO A 467 5.78 38.34 -36.24
CA PRO A 467 4.84 38.57 -35.14
C PRO A 467 5.32 37.90 -33.83
N LEU A 468 5.16 38.62 -32.72
CA LEU A 468 5.37 38.09 -31.36
C LEU A 468 4.02 37.63 -30.80
N ASN A 469 3.97 36.40 -30.30
CA ASN A 469 2.93 35.99 -29.37
C ASN A 469 3.45 36.26 -27.94
N PRO A 470 2.80 37.14 -27.15
CA PRO A 470 3.26 37.47 -25.80
C PRO A 470 3.18 36.32 -24.79
N ARG A 471 2.40 35.27 -25.07
CA ARG A 471 2.16 34.12 -24.18
C ARG A 471 3.01 32.90 -24.53
N PHE A 472 3.36 32.75 -25.81
CA PHE A 472 4.07 31.56 -26.30
C PHE A 472 5.24 31.96 -27.21
N ASP A 473 6.43 31.56 -26.81
CA ASP A 473 7.61 31.70 -27.66
C ASP A 473 7.51 30.80 -28.91
N SER A 474 8.01 31.29 -30.06
CA SER A 474 7.97 30.52 -31.32
C SER A 474 9.08 29.47 -31.37
N ILE A 475 8.71 28.19 -31.32
CA ILE A 475 9.64 27.06 -31.45
C ILE A 475 10.45 27.17 -32.75
N GLU A 476 9.82 27.49 -33.89
CA GLU A 476 10.53 27.63 -35.16
C GLU A 476 11.48 28.84 -35.16
N GLY A 477 11.10 29.92 -34.48
CA GLY A 477 11.96 31.10 -34.30
C GLY A 477 13.22 30.76 -33.50
N LEU A 478 13.05 29.98 -32.43
CA LEU A 478 14.14 29.51 -31.58
C LEU A 478 15.07 28.55 -32.32
N GLU A 479 14.52 27.60 -33.08
CA GLU A 479 15.32 26.68 -33.90
C GLU A 479 16.17 27.40 -34.96
N LEU A 480 15.69 28.55 -35.48
CA LEU A 480 16.44 29.36 -36.43
C LEU A 480 17.53 30.19 -35.76
N GLU A 481 17.27 30.71 -34.56
CA GLU A 481 18.22 31.54 -33.81
C GLU A 481 19.32 30.71 -33.14
N PHE A 482 18.95 29.55 -32.60
CA PHE A 482 19.82 28.63 -31.87
C PHE A 482 19.81 27.24 -32.54
N PRO A 483 20.36 27.11 -33.76
CA PRO A 483 20.28 25.88 -34.54
C PRO A 483 21.02 24.69 -33.90
N ASP A 484 21.94 24.94 -32.98
CA ASP A 484 22.72 23.92 -32.28
C ASP A 484 22.20 23.60 -30.87
N GLY A 485 21.17 24.33 -30.38
CA GLY A 485 20.71 24.26 -28.98
C GLY A 485 21.51 25.15 -28.01
N LEU A 486 21.13 25.15 -26.74
CA LEU A 486 21.82 25.84 -25.63
C LEU A 486 21.43 25.22 -24.27
N ASP A 487 21.95 25.75 -23.16
CA ASP A 487 21.62 25.34 -21.79
C ASP A 487 20.23 25.86 -21.41
N CYS A 488 19.20 25.06 -21.69
CA CYS A 488 17.83 25.56 -21.80
C CYS A 488 17.00 25.37 -20.55
N VAL A 489 16.21 26.39 -20.20
CA VAL A 489 15.22 26.34 -19.13
C VAL A 489 13.93 27.00 -19.58
N PHE A 490 12.80 26.63 -19.00
CA PHE A 490 11.53 27.31 -19.29
C PHE A 490 10.77 27.68 -18.02
N ILE A 491 9.90 28.69 -18.17
CA ILE A 491 8.78 28.95 -17.27
C ILE A 491 7.50 28.69 -18.04
N MET A 492 6.68 27.79 -17.52
CA MET A 492 5.31 27.56 -17.99
C MET A 492 4.32 28.09 -16.96
N SER A 493 3.14 28.51 -17.41
CA SER A 493 2.15 29.18 -16.54
C SER A 493 0.70 28.84 -16.87
N SER A 494 -0.15 28.99 -15.87
CA SER A 494 -1.60 28.91 -15.92
C SER A 494 -2.19 30.11 -15.17
N GLY A 495 -2.93 30.95 -15.87
CA GLY A 495 -3.56 32.15 -15.33
C GLY A 495 -4.15 33.05 -16.41
N PRO A 496 -4.88 34.11 -16.03
CA PRO A 496 -5.05 34.57 -14.65
C PRO A 496 -6.28 33.98 -13.97
N PHE A 497 -6.19 33.82 -12.65
CA PHE A 497 -7.31 33.49 -11.78
C PHE A 497 -7.37 34.40 -10.55
N THR A 498 -8.48 34.31 -9.82
CA THR A 498 -8.71 35.03 -8.56
C THR A 498 -8.86 34.04 -7.41
N ILE A 499 -8.28 34.33 -6.24
CA ILE A 499 -8.40 33.49 -5.04
C ILE A 499 -8.59 34.36 -3.79
N ALA A 500 -9.70 34.15 -3.07
CA ALA A 500 -10.00 34.90 -1.84
C ALA A 500 -9.36 34.23 -0.61
N PRO A 501 -9.19 34.97 0.51
CA PRO A 501 -8.69 34.38 1.75
C PRO A 501 -9.56 33.22 2.22
N GLY A 502 -8.94 32.09 2.56
CA GLY A 502 -9.60 30.85 2.94
C GLY A 502 -10.04 29.95 1.78
N ASP A 503 -10.01 30.44 0.53
CA ASP A 503 -10.31 29.63 -0.65
C ASP A 503 -9.10 28.78 -1.07
N SER A 504 -9.37 27.76 -1.90
CA SER A 504 -8.36 26.93 -2.54
C SER A 504 -8.69 26.66 -4.00
N VAL A 505 -7.66 26.52 -4.82
CA VAL A 505 -7.77 26.12 -6.23
C VAL A 505 -6.89 24.91 -6.52
N PRO A 506 -7.30 24.00 -7.43
CA PRO A 506 -6.43 22.92 -7.87
C PRO A 506 -5.31 23.44 -8.78
N PHE A 507 -4.13 22.84 -8.68
CA PHE A 507 -3.00 23.14 -9.58
C PHE A 507 -2.09 21.91 -9.71
N SER A 508 -2.66 20.80 -10.19
CA SER A 508 -2.00 19.50 -10.25
C SER A 508 -1.20 19.31 -11.55
N PHE A 509 -0.09 18.58 -11.47
CA PHE A 509 0.80 18.35 -12.62
C PHE A 509 1.40 16.94 -12.61
N ALA A 510 2.02 16.53 -13.72
CA ALA A 510 2.81 15.33 -13.85
C ALA A 510 4.18 15.63 -14.46
N VAL A 511 5.19 14.88 -14.02
CA VAL A 511 6.49 14.77 -14.69
C VAL A 511 6.43 13.56 -15.60
N ILE A 512 6.77 13.74 -16.87
CA ILE A 512 6.61 12.73 -17.92
C ILE A 512 7.92 12.59 -18.67
N MET A 513 8.38 11.36 -18.86
CA MET A 513 9.52 11.03 -19.72
C MET A 513 9.03 10.37 -21.01
N GLY A 514 9.77 10.51 -22.09
CA GLY A 514 9.55 9.76 -23.33
C GLY A 514 10.85 9.56 -24.10
N ALA A 515 10.97 8.46 -24.84
CA ALA A 515 12.13 8.19 -25.70
C ALA A 515 12.16 9.12 -26.93
N ASP A 516 10.99 9.54 -27.41
CA ASP A 516 10.82 10.51 -28.47
C ASP A 516 9.52 11.31 -28.30
N THR A 517 9.24 12.24 -29.20
CA THR A 517 8.02 13.07 -29.14
C THR A 517 6.72 12.27 -29.32
N ALA A 518 6.74 11.12 -29.99
CA ALA A 518 5.56 10.27 -30.14
C ALA A 518 5.28 9.49 -28.85
N ASP A 519 6.32 8.93 -28.24
CA ASP A 519 6.26 8.25 -26.94
C ASP A 519 5.83 9.23 -25.83
N LEU A 520 6.44 10.42 -25.79
CA LEU A 520 6.07 11.47 -24.84
C LEU A 520 4.58 11.87 -24.96
N ARG A 521 4.06 11.94 -26.19
CA ARG A 521 2.64 12.24 -26.42
C ARG A 521 1.74 11.13 -25.86
N VAL A 522 2.08 9.86 -26.07
CA VAL A 522 1.33 8.72 -25.53
C VAL A 522 1.34 8.77 -24.00
N ASN A 523 2.50 9.02 -23.37
CA ASN A 523 2.60 9.14 -21.92
C ASN A 523 1.81 10.35 -21.39
N ALA A 524 1.72 11.46 -22.14
CA ALA A 524 0.85 12.60 -21.81
C ALA A 524 -0.64 12.27 -21.89
N GLU A 525 -1.08 11.47 -22.88
CA GLU A 525 -2.46 10.99 -23.00
C GLU A 525 -2.81 10.03 -21.84
N ILE A 526 -1.87 9.16 -21.44
CA ILE A 526 -2.01 8.29 -20.27
C ILE A 526 -2.11 9.10 -18.98
N ALA A 527 -1.26 10.11 -18.79
CA ALA A 527 -1.33 10.99 -17.63
C ALA A 527 -2.70 11.65 -17.49
N GLN A 528 -3.28 12.09 -18.61
CA GLN A 528 -4.64 12.64 -18.64
C GLN A 528 -5.69 11.59 -18.24
N LEU A 529 -5.61 10.38 -18.81
CA LEU A 529 -6.52 9.28 -18.49
C LEU A 529 -6.48 8.93 -17.00
N MET A 530 -5.29 8.83 -16.41
CA MET A 530 -5.16 8.52 -14.98
C MET A 530 -5.72 9.64 -14.11
N TYR A 531 -5.42 10.90 -14.45
CA TYR A 531 -6.01 12.05 -13.76
C TYR A 531 -7.55 12.02 -13.78
N ASP A 532 -8.15 11.76 -14.95
CA ASP A 532 -9.61 11.65 -15.10
C ASP A 532 -10.22 10.51 -14.25
N ASN A 533 -9.39 9.54 -13.83
CA ASN A 533 -9.75 8.43 -12.93
C ASN A 533 -9.23 8.63 -11.49
N ASN A 534 -9.10 9.89 -11.03
CA ASN A 534 -8.61 10.27 -9.70
C ASN A 534 -7.18 9.78 -9.43
N TYR A 535 -6.31 9.88 -10.44
CA TYR A 535 -4.93 9.39 -10.46
C TYR A 535 -4.79 7.87 -10.34
N GLN A 536 -5.89 7.12 -10.12
CA GLN A 536 -5.83 5.68 -9.96
C GLN A 536 -5.52 5.03 -11.31
N GLY A 537 -4.38 4.34 -11.37
CA GLY A 537 -3.97 3.55 -12.52
C GLY A 537 -4.57 2.16 -12.50
N ALA A 538 -4.17 1.37 -13.50
CA ALA A 538 -4.33 -0.07 -13.43
C ALA A 538 -3.57 -0.55 -12.19
N ARG A 539 -4.22 -1.33 -11.33
CA ARG A 539 -3.65 -1.70 -10.04
C ARG A 539 -3.60 -3.20 -9.94
N ALA A 540 -2.62 -3.69 -9.21
CA ALA A 540 -2.64 -5.09 -8.90
C ALA A 540 -3.83 -5.44 -7.99
N PRO A 541 -4.31 -6.70 -8.02
CA PRO A 541 -5.41 -7.12 -7.17
C PRO A 541 -5.11 -6.82 -5.70
N LYS A 542 -6.12 -6.38 -4.95
CA LYS A 542 -6.04 -6.05 -3.52
C LYS A 542 -5.14 -7.03 -2.76
N ALA A 543 -4.15 -6.51 -2.05
CA ALA A 543 -3.21 -7.31 -1.26
C ALA A 543 -3.97 -8.25 -0.30
N PRO A 544 -3.63 -9.55 -0.26
CA PRO A 544 -4.24 -10.48 0.67
C PRO A 544 -3.68 -10.25 2.09
N LYS A 545 -4.49 -10.49 3.12
CA LYS A 545 -4.00 -10.45 4.49
C LYS A 545 -3.30 -11.75 4.87
N VAL A 546 -2.04 -11.67 5.24
CA VAL A 546 -1.15 -12.81 5.50
C VAL A 546 -0.98 -13.01 7.00
N TYR A 547 -1.00 -14.28 7.39
CA TYR A 547 -0.80 -14.76 8.75
C TYR A 547 0.33 -15.77 8.75
N VAL A 548 1.11 -15.78 9.82
CA VAL A 548 2.27 -16.65 9.96
C VAL A 548 2.11 -17.57 11.17
N LYS A 549 2.40 -18.86 10.96
CA LYS A 549 2.53 -19.85 12.02
C LYS A 549 3.98 -20.33 12.08
N GLU A 550 4.61 -20.06 13.21
CA GLU A 550 5.99 -20.44 13.50
C GLU A 550 6.05 -21.82 14.17
N GLU A 551 6.85 -22.72 13.63
CA GLU A 551 7.03 -24.09 14.13
C GLU A 551 8.51 -24.49 14.12
N ASP A 552 8.83 -25.67 14.68
CA ASP A 552 10.19 -26.20 14.71
C ASP A 552 10.70 -26.51 13.30
N GLU A 553 11.68 -25.72 12.82
CA GLU A 553 12.29 -25.83 11.49
C GLU A 553 11.24 -25.70 10.36
N LYS A 554 10.14 -25.00 10.62
CA LYS A 554 9.05 -24.81 9.67
C LYS A 554 8.33 -23.48 9.91
N VAL A 555 8.01 -22.79 8.82
CA VAL A 555 7.09 -21.65 8.80
C VAL A 555 5.91 -22.01 7.90
N THR A 556 4.69 -21.74 8.35
CA THR A 556 3.49 -21.88 7.51
C THR A 556 2.83 -20.53 7.34
N LEU A 557 2.67 -20.11 6.09
CA LEU A 557 1.92 -18.92 5.72
C LEU A 557 0.48 -19.29 5.41
N TYR A 558 -0.44 -18.43 5.79
CA TYR A 558 -1.85 -18.47 5.44
C TYR A 558 -2.27 -17.09 4.96
N TRP A 559 -3.20 -17.01 4.01
CA TRP A 559 -3.72 -15.72 3.58
C TRP A 559 -5.20 -15.79 3.21
N ASP A 560 -5.86 -14.64 3.07
CA ASP A 560 -7.26 -14.58 2.68
C ASP A 560 -7.45 -14.43 1.15
N ALA A 561 -8.71 -14.45 0.72
CA ALA A 561 -9.10 -14.35 -0.69
C ALA A 561 -9.47 -12.92 -1.13
N ALA A 562 -9.01 -11.88 -0.40
CA ALA A 562 -9.39 -10.49 -0.68
C ALA A 562 -9.09 -10.06 -2.12
N SER A 563 -8.03 -10.63 -2.71
CA SER A 563 -7.58 -10.34 -4.09
C SER A 563 -8.49 -10.90 -5.18
N VAL A 564 -9.20 -12.02 -4.92
CA VAL A 564 -9.83 -12.83 -5.97
C VAL A 564 -11.06 -12.16 -6.58
N ASN A 565 -11.75 -11.35 -5.79
CA ASN A 565 -12.95 -10.63 -6.20
C ASN A 565 -12.70 -9.15 -6.50
N ASP A 566 -11.45 -8.71 -6.46
CA ASP A 566 -11.10 -7.33 -6.73
C ASP A 566 -11.39 -6.98 -8.20
N VAL A 567 -11.84 -5.75 -8.42
CA VAL A 567 -12.21 -5.23 -9.75
C VAL A 567 -11.19 -4.17 -10.11
N ASP A 568 -10.53 -4.33 -11.26
CA ASP A 568 -9.58 -3.35 -11.79
C ASP A 568 -10.34 -2.07 -12.19
N ILE A 569 -9.80 -0.92 -11.79
CA ILE A 569 -10.47 0.37 -11.88
C ILE A 569 -10.52 0.86 -13.34
N ILE A 570 -9.50 0.54 -14.14
CA ILE A 570 -9.39 1.01 -15.52
C ILE A 570 -10.29 0.19 -16.44
N THR A 571 -10.30 -1.13 -16.29
CA THR A 571 -11.07 -2.04 -17.14
C THR A 571 -12.48 -2.30 -16.62
N GLY A 572 -12.70 -2.26 -15.32
CA GLY A 572 -13.93 -2.70 -14.66
C GLY A 572 -14.10 -4.22 -14.59
N TYR A 573 -13.05 -4.99 -14.92
CA TYR A 573 -13.06 -6.44 -14.88
C TYR A 573 -12.44 -7.00 -13.60
N LYS A 574 -12.81 -8.23 -13.24
CA LYS A 574 -12.05 -9.04 -12.28
C LYS A 574 -10.96 -9.78 -13.03
N ASP A 575 -9.71 -9.41 -12.80
CA ASP A 575 -8.56 -9.87 -13.59
C ASP A 575 -7.48 -10.59 -12.77
N PHE A 576 -7.73 -10.86 -11.49
CA PHE A 576 -6.90 -11.75 -10.66
C PHE A 576 -6.55 -13.06 -11.37
N GLU A 577 -5.27 -13.44 -11.34
CA GLU A 577 -4.73 -14.67 -11.92
C GLU A 577 -4.11 -15.60 -10.88
N GLY A 578 -3.44 -15.07 -9.85
CA GLY A 578 -2.80 -15.94 -8.86
C GLY A 578 -2.03 -15.23 -7.73
N PHE A 579 -1.25 -16.03 -6.99
CA PHE A 579 -0.35 -15.57 -5.92
C PHE A 579 1.10 -15.98 -6.16
N ARG A 580 2.04 -15.11 -5.81
CA ARG A 580 3.49 -15.37 -5.74
C ARG A 580 3.96 -15.20 -4.31
N ILE A 581 4.83 -16.10 -3.86
CA ILE A 581 5.36 -16.11 -2.50
C ILE A 581 6.85 -15.78 -2.57
N TYR A 582 7.28 -14.79 -1.79
CA TYR A 582 8.67 -14.39 -1.67
C TYR A 582 9.17 -14.54 -0.24
N LYS A 583 10.48 -14.70 -0.12
CA LYS A 583 11.18 -14.86 1.15
C LYS A 583 12.45 -14.01 1.14
N SER A 584 12.66 -13.27 2.21
CA SER A 584 13.86 -12.49 2.47
C SER A 584 14.56 -13.00 3.73
N THR A 585 15.89 -13.03 3.68
CA THR A 585 16.78 -13.39 4.79
C THR A 585 17.61 -12.21 5.30
N ASP A 586 17.37 -11.01 4.77
CA ASP A 586 18.15 -9.80 5.01
C ASP A 586 17.26 -8.59 5.31
N ASN A 587 16.12 -8.86 5.96
CA ASN A 587 15.14 -7.86 6.39
C ASN A 587 14.56 -7.04 5.21
N GLY A 588 14.24 -7.72 4.11
CA GLY A 588 13.53 -7.16 2.95
C GLY A 588 14.45 -6.43 1.96
N LYS A 589 15.78 -6.48 2.14
CA LYS A 589 16.73 -5.91 1.17
C LYS A 589 16.75 -6.69 -0.13
N THR A 590 16.64 -8.03 -0.04
CA THR A 590 16.50 -8.92 -1.19
C THR A 590 15.42 -9.96 -0.93
N TRP A 591 14.74 -10.38 -2.00
CA TRP A 591 13.60 -11.30 -1.93
C TRP A 591 13.87 -12.59 -2.72
N GLY A 592 15.10 -13.10 -2.59
CA GLY A 592 15.55 -14.32 -3.25
C GLY A 592 16.59 -14.07 -4.33
N GLU A 593 16.57 -14.90 -5.37
CA GLU A 593 17.48 -14.77 -6.52
C GLU A 593 17.01 -13.61 -7.42
N ALA A 594 17.87 -12.62 -7.63
CA ALA A 594 17.63 -11.57 -8.62
C ALA A 594 17.75 -12.16 -10.03
N MET A 595 16.73 -11.92 -10.84
CA MET A 595 16.66 -12.27 -12.25
C MET A 595 16.70 -11.00 -13.08
N TYR A 596 17.42 -11.02 -14.20
CA TYR A 596 17.50 -9.89 -15.13
C TYR A 596 16.88 -10.26 -16.46
N ASP A 597 15.95 -9.45 -16.94
CA ASP A 597 15.40 -9.58 -18.28
C ASP A 597 16.21 -8.72 -19.26
N GLU A 598 16.89 -9.37 -20.22
CA GLU A 598 17.71 -8.66 -21.21
C GLU A 598 16.89 -7.84 -22.23
N GLN A 599 15.62 -8.19 -22.48
CA GLN A 599 14.74 -7.48 -23.42
C GLN A 599 14.15 -6.22 -22.79
N THR A 600 13.71 -6.30 -21.53
CA THR A 600 13.09 -5.16 -20.83
C THR A 600 14.08 -4.39 -19.96
N LYS A 601 15.31 -4.88 -19.80
CA LYS A 601 16.35 -4.29 -18.94
C LYS A 601 15.93 -4.18 -17.46
N THR A 602 14.97 -5.00 -17.01
CA THR A 602 14.43 -4.97 -15.64
C THR A 602 15.03 -6.07 -14.76
N ASN A 603 15.14 -5.80 -13.47
CA ASN A 603 15.45 -6.80 -12.44
C ASN A 603 14.16 -7.20 -11.72
N TYR A 604 13.95 -8.51 -11.51
CA TYR A 604 12.84 -9.02 -10.70
C TYR A 604 13.32 -10.14 -9.77
N TRP A 605 12.54 -10.42 -8.73
CA TRP A 605 12.86 -11.49 -7.78
C TRP A 605 12.18 -12.79 -8.17
N LYS A 606 12.89 -13.89 -8.07
CA LYS A 606 12.30 -15.21 -8.30
C LYS A 606 11.45 -15.64 -7.10
N PRO A 607 10.14 -15.89 -7.26
CA PRO A 607 9.31 -16.37 -6.16
C PRO A 607 9.72 -17.78 -5.75
N ILE A 608 9.58 -18.08 -4.46
CA ILE A 608 9.82 -19.43 -3.92
C ILE A 608 8.64 -20.38 -4.20
N ALA A 609 7.45 -19.82 -4.46
CA ALA A 609 6.28 -20.54 -4.94
C ALA A 609 5.34 -19.61 -5.72
N GLN A 610 4.58 -20.20 -6.66
CA GLN A 610 3.55 -19.50 -7.44
C GLN A 610 2.36 -20.42 -7.64
N TYR A 611 1.16 -19.86 -7.49
CA TYR A 611 -0.12 -20.52 -7.65
C TYR A 611 -1.01 -19.69 -8.56
N ASP A 612 -1.70 -20.32 -9.50
CA ASP A 612 -2.45 -19.63 -10.56
C ASP A 612 -3.76 -20.35 -10.90
N LEU A 613 -4.73 -19.61 -11.45
CA LEU A 613 -6.05 -20.14 -11.80
C LEU A 613 -5.94 -21.26 -12.85
N ILE A 614 -6.90 -22.20 -12.80
CA ILE A 614 -7.06 -23.23 -13.83
C ILE A 614 -8.03 -22.70 -14.88
N ASN A 615 -7.55 -21.82 -15.76
CA ASN A 615 -8.34 -21.06 -16.74
C ASN A 615 -7.71 -21.01 -18.16
N ASP A 616 -6.65 -21.79 -18.41
CA ASP A 616 -5.82 -21.83 -19.62
C ASP A 616 -4.95 -20.59 -19.92
N ILE A 617 -4.93 -19.60 -19.03
CA ILE A 617 -3.96 -18.50 -19.04
C ILE A 617 -2.68 -19.02 -18.36
N LYS A 618 -1.54 -19.00 -19.07
CA LYS A 618 -0.26 -19.56 -18.61
C LYS A 618 0.90 -19.12 -19.47
N GLY A 619 2.11 -19.39 -18.97
CA GLY A 619 3.34 -19.04 -19.66
C GLY A 619 3.71 -17.59 -19.41
N TYR A 620 4.51 -17.03 -20.29
CA TYR A 620 4.84 -15.61 -20.21
C TYR A 620 3.72 -14.76 -20.80
N ASP A 621 3.48 -13.62 -20.19
CA ASP A 621 2.55 -12.63 -20.72
C ASP A 621 2.98 -12.23 -22.16
N ARG A 622 1.99 -12.02 -23.04
CA ARG A 622 2.25 -11.74 -24.46
C ARG A 622 2.70 -10.30 -24.70
N VAL A 623 2.26 -9.38 -23.85
CA VAL A 623 2.59 -7.95 -23.87
C VAL A 623 3.81 -7.68 -22.99
N ALA A 624 3.95 -8.43 -21.88
CA ALA A 624 5.10 -8.41 -20.99
C ALA A 624 5.81 -9.77 -20.86
N PRO A 625 6.69 -10.13 -21.81
CA PRO A 625 7.39 -11.40 -21.79
C PRO A 625 8.27 -11.66 -20.55
N HIS A 626 8.54 -10.62 -19.74
CA HIS A 626 9.26 -10.72 -18.48
C HIS A 626 8.39 -11.30 -17.33
N ARG A 627 7.05 -11.29 -17.46
CA ARG A 627 6.12 -11.77 -16.44
C ARG A 627 5.65 -13.18 -16.75
N PHE A 628 5.76 -14.06 -15.76
CA PHE A 628 5.28 -15.43 -15.86
C PHE A 628 3.90 -15.57 -15.18
N LEU A 629 2.85 -15.82 -15.97
CA LEU A 629 1.46 -15.94 -15.53
C LEU A 629 1.13 -17.28 -14.85
N GLY A 630 2.05 -18.24 -14.84
CA GLY A 630 1.86 -19.53 -14.17
C GLY A 630 1.70 -20.71 -15.11
N ASN A 631 1.23 -21.84 -14.57
CA ASN A 631 1.19 -23.15 -15.24
C ASN A 631 -0.16 -23.90 -15.06
N ASN A 632 -1.20 -23.20 -14.66
CA ASN A 632 -2.52 -23.69 -14.24
C ASN A 632 -2.42 -24.67 -13.06
N THR A 633 -1.77 -24.24 -11.99
CA THR A 633 -1.47 -25.06 -10.81
C THR A 633 -2.63 -25.14 -9.82
N GLY A 634 -3.59 -24.22 -9.90
CA GLY A 634 -4.66 -24.02 -8.92
C GLY A 634 -4.23 -23.05 -7.83
N VAL A 635 -5.15 -22.16 -7.46
CA VAL A 635 -4.96 -21.22 -6.35
C VAL A 635 -5.09 -21.96 -5.02
N VAL A 636 -4.19 -21.64 -4.09
CA VAL A 636 -4.20 -22.10 -2.70
C VAL A 636 -4.03 -20.90 -1.77
N TYR A 637 -4.32 -21.08 -0.48
CA TYR A 637 -4.20 -20.02 0.53
C TYR A 637 -3.35 -20.45 1.73
N LYS A 638 -2.37 -21.31 1.44
CA LYS A 638 -1.43 -21.87 2.39
C LYS A 638 -0.12 -22.18 1.69
N PHE A 639 1.00 -21.85 2.33
CA PHE A 639 2.34 -22.25 1.90
C PHE A 639 3.15 -22.73 3.10
N GLU A 640 3.86 -23.85 2.94
CA GLU A 640 4.74 -24.40 3.97
C GLU A 640 6.20 -24.28 3.53
N ASP A 641 7.00 -23.56 4.33
CA ASP A 641 8.44 -23.44 4.16
C ASP A 641 9.18 -24.27 5.22
N THR A 642 9.92 -25.29 4.77
CA THR A 642 10.79 -26.11 5.62
C THR A 642 12.27 -25.80 5.43
N ASP A 643 12.62 -24.83 4.59
CA ASP A 643 14.00 -24.38 4.37
C ASP A 643 14.33 -23.20 5.32
N VAL A 644 14.06 -23.40 6.61
CA VAL A 644 14.22 -22.38 7.64
C VAL A 644 15.00 -22.93 8.83
N THR A 645 15.68 -22.04 9.54
CA THR A 645 16.45 -22.40 10.74
C THR A 645 15.87 -21.67 11.94
N ASN A 646 15.64 -22.40 13.03
CA ASN A 646 15.10 -21.80 14.24
C ASN A 646 15.97 -20.64 14.76
N GLY A 647 15.31 -19.58 15.22
CA GLY A 647 15.96 -18.37 15.76
C GLY A 647 16.52 -17.41 14.69
N THR A 648 16.52 -17.81 13.41
CA THR A 648 16.78 -16.91 12.28
C THR A 648 15.51 -16.15 11.92
N GLU A 649 15.65 -14.86 11.64
CA GLU A 649 14.54 -14.03 11.19
C GLU A 649 14.36 -14.10 9.68
N TYR A 650 13.11 -14.22 9.25
CA TYR A 650 12.69 -14.22 7.85
C TYR A 650 11.55 -13.22 7.65
N LEU A 651 11.53 -12.58 6.49
CA LEU A 651 10.36 -11.86 6.00
C LEU A 651 9.75 -12.63 4.84
N TYR A 652 8.43 -12.71 4.80
CA TYR A 652 7.66 -13.31 3.71
C TYR A 652 6.69 -12.29 3.12
N ALA A 653 6.50 -12.34 1.81
CA ALA A 653 5.50 -11.56 1.09
C ALA A 653 4.63 -12.49 0.26
N VAL A 654 3.31 -12.32 0.30
CA VAL A 654 2.36 -13.02 -0.57
C VAL A 654 1.70 -12.01 -1.50
N CYS A 655 2.15 -11.98 -2.75
CA CYS A 655 1.68 -10.99 -3.71
C CYS A 655 0.64 -11.59 -4.65
N ALA A 656 -0.54 -10.99 -4.73
CA ALA A 656 -1.51 -11.29 -5.78
C ALA A 656 -1.03 -10.71 -7.12
N TYR A 657 -1.44 -11.31 -8.24
CA TYR A 657 -1.19 -10.75 -9.57
C TYR A 657 -2.38 -11.00 -10.49
N ASP A 658 -2.61 -10.08 -11.42
CA ASP A 658 -3.58 -10.21 -12.49
C ASP A 658 -3.02 -10.91 -13.74
N ARG A 659 -3.91 -11.19 -14.69
CA ARG A 659 -3.63 -11.82 -15.98
C ARG A 659 -3.25 -10.85 -17.09
N GLY A 660 -3.11 -9.56 -16.78
CA GLY A 660 -2.95 -8.49 -17.75
C GLY A 660 -4.19 -8.24 -18.62
N PHE A 661 -4.03 -7.33 -19.58
CA PHE A 661 -5.06 -6.91 -20.52
C PHE A 661 -4.50 -6.83 -21.94
N ILE A 662 -5.21 -7.41 -22.91
CA ILE A 662 -4.82 -7.36 -24.32
C ILE A 662 -6.00 -6.81 -25.11
N PRO A 663 -5.89 -5.58 -25.65
CA PRO A 663 -6.96 -4.96 -26.42
C PRO A 663 -7.45 -5.86 -27.57
N GLY A 664 -8.76 -6.10 -27.60
CA GLY A 664 -9.40 -6.94 -28.62
C GLY A 664 -9.13 -8.46 -28.50
N ASP A 665 -8.45 -8.93 -27.44
CA ASP A 665 -8.39 -10.36 -27.14
C ASP A 665 -9.69 -10.80 -26.46
N PRO A 666 -10.39 -11.83 -26.97
CA PRO A 666 -11.70 -12.21 -26.44
C PRO A 666 -11.66 -12.82 -25.02
N ILE A 667 -10.47 -13.11 -24.47
CA ILE A 667 -10.29 -13.67 -23.12
C ILE A 667 -10.03 -12.56 -22.11
N THR A 668 -9.16 -11.59 -22.44
CA THR A 668 -8.76 -10.50 -21.53
C THR A 668 -9.50 -9.19 -21.78
N ASP A 669 -10.13 -9.01 -22.95
CA ASP A 669 -10.96 -7.87 -23.31
C ASP A 669 -12.29 -8.30 -23.99
N PRO A 670 -13.17 -9.04 -23.28
CA PRO A 670 -14.38 -9.61 -23.86
C PRO A 670 -15.38 -8.56 -24.41
N ASP A 671 -15.38 -7.34 -23.85
CA ASP A 671 -16.28 -6.25 -24.27
C ASP A 671 -15.60 -5.19 -25.17
N ASN A 672 -14.36 -5.42 -25.65
CA ASN A 672 -13.57 -4.47 -26.45
C ASN A 672 -13.41 -3.09 -25.79
N VAL A 673 -13.21 -3.08 -24.47
CA VAL A 673 -12.95 -1.86 -23.70
C VAL A 673 -11.70 -1.15 -24.21
N GLY A 674 -10.71 -1.91 -24.69
CA GLY A 674 -9.45 -1.36 -25.21
C GLY A 674 -9.66 -0.45 -26.41
N GLU A 675 -10.53 -0.82 -27.35
CA GLU A 675 -10.89 0.03 -28.49
C GLU A 675 -11.72 1.26 -28.05
N SER A 676 -12.63 1.08 -27.09
CA SER A 676 -13.52 2.16 -26.63
C SER A 676 -12.81 3.26 -25.82
N LYS A 677 -11.76 2.90 -25.09
CA LYS A 677 -10.97 3.79 -24.24
C LYS A 677 -9.58 4.10 -24.83
N ASN A 678 -9.32 3.68 -26.08
CA ASN A 678 -8.04 3.82 -26.78
C ASN A 678 -6.84 3.26 -25.97
N LEU A 679 -7.03 2.16 -25.25
CA LEU A 679 -6.01 1.51 -24.43
C LEU A 679 -5.20 0.55 -25.32
N THR A 680 -3.87 0.70 -25.34
CA THR A 680 -2.97 -0.18 -26.10
C THR A 680 -1.80 -0.73 -25.28
N PHE A 681 -2.00 -0.89 -23.97
CA PHE A 681 -0.92 -1.12 -23.01
C PHE A 681 -1.25 -2.24 -21.99
N GLU A 682 -0.23 -2.66 -21.25
CA GLU A 682 -0.24 -3.71 -20.24
C GLU A 682 -0.90 -3.25 -18.91
N ILE A 683 -1.48 -4.19 -18.16
CA ILE A 683 -1.98 -3.99 -16.78
C ILE A 683 -1.00 -4.63 -15.76
N PRO A 684 -0.75 -4.00 -14.60
CA PRO A 684 0.37 -4.35 -13.72
C PRO A 684 0.09 -5.39 -12.63
N SER A 685 0.97 -6.39 -12.51
CA SER A 685 1.09 -7.27 -11.34
C SER A 685 1.83 -6.65 -10.15
N MET A 686 1.46 -7.02 -8.92
CA MET A 686 1.87 -6.47 -7.61
C MET A 686 3.33 -6.71 -7.17
N GLU A 687 4.29 -6.70 -8.08
CA GLU A 687 5.69 -7.06 -7.78
C GLU A 687 6.53 -5.85 -7.33
N ASN A 688 6.11 -5.12 -6.29
CA ASN A 688 6.91 -4.04 -5.72
C ASN A 688 7.37 -4.33 -4.28
N LEU A 689 8.39 -5.17 -4.16
CA LEU A 689 8.89 -5.70 -2.88
C LEU A 689 9.86 -4.77 -2.12
N LEU A 690 9.91 -3.46 -2.41
CA LEU A 690 10.81 -2.55 -1.68
C LEU A 690 10.32 -2.17 -0.26
N ALA A 691 9.13 -2.63 0.13
CA ALA A 691 8.64 -2.44 1.48
C ALA A 691 9.12 -3.56 2.41
N ASN A 692 9.87 -3.22 3.45
CA ASN A 692 10.24 -4.12 4.55
C ASN A 692 9.30 -3.97 5.76
N SER A 693 8.14 -3.33 5.56
CA SER A 693 7.19 -3.02 6.63
C SER A 693 6.18 -4.14 6.82
N THR A 694 6.14 -4.70 8.03
CA THR A 694 5.09 -5.64 8.48
C THR A 694 3.73 -4.96 8.73
N VAL A 695 3.63 -3.66 8.49
CA VAL A 695 2.36 -2.92 8.52
C VAL A 695 1.54 -3.19 7.25
N LEU A 696 2.17 -3.68 6.17
CA LEU A 696 1.47 -4.09 4.96
C LEU A 696 0.86 -5.48 5.16
N ASP A 697 -0.43 -5.62 4.88
CA ASP A 697 -1.21 -6.85 5.10
C ASP A 697 -0.60 -8.11 4.45
N HIS A 698 0.14 -7.95 3.34
CA HIS A 698 0.73 -9.05 2.59
C HIS A 698 2.14 -9.44 3.04
N ILE A 699 2.72 -8.76 4.04
CA ILE A 699 4.09 -9.00 4.52
C ILE A 699 4.06 -9.40 6.00
N VAL A 700 4.73 -10.51 6.31
CA VAL A 700 4.85 -11.01 7.68
C VAL A 700 6.29 -11.35 8.03
N LYS A 701 6.66 -11.10 9.28
CA LYS A 701 7.93 -11.52 9.86
C LYS A 701 7.75 -12.84 10.59
N ALA A 702 8.71 -13.74 10.43
CA ALA A 702 8.72 -15.06 11.04
C ALA A 702 10.08 -15.36 11.68
N ILE A 703 10.07 -15.85 12.92
CA ILE A 703 11.22 -16.44 13.60
C ILE A 703 10.84 -17.85 14.03
N PRO A 704 11.07 -18.90 13.21
CA PRO A 704 10.72 -20.26 13.57
C PRO A 704 11.38 -20.66 14.89
N HIS A 705 10.63 -21.39 15.70
CA HIS A 705 11.04 -21.73 17.05
C HIS A 705 10.38 -23.04 17.49
N ARG A 706 10.97 -23.67 18.52
CA ARG A 706 10.36 -24.84 19.15
C ARG A 706 9.24 -24.38 20.08
N SER A 707 8.20 -25.19 20.21
CA SER A 707 7.18 -24.94 21.22
C SER A 707 7.75 -25.06 22.63
N ALA A 708 7.10 -24.41 23.61
CA ALA A 708 7.48 -24.57 25.00
C ALA A 708 7.42 -26.04 25.44
N GLY A 709 8.44 -26.47 26.20
CA GLY A 709 8.76 -27.89 26.40
C GLY A 709 7.74 -28.69 27.21
N ASN A 710 6.71 -28.04 27.78
CA ASN A 710 5.65 -28.62 28.62
C ASN A 710 4.24 -28.18 28.20
N THR A 711 4.06 -27.66 26.99
CA THR A 711 2.78 -27.16 26.51
C THR A 711 2.35 -27.82 25.21
N THR A 712 1.06 -28.08 25.08
CA THR A 712 0.44 -28.53 23.82
C THR A 712 -0.81 -27.72 23.53
N LEU A 713 -1.14 -27.52 22.25
CA LEU A 713 -2.40 -26.91 21.85
C LEU A 713 -3.55 -27.86 22.19
N LYS A 714 -4.61 -27.29 22.76
CA LYS A 714 -5.86 -27.99 23.07
C LYS A 714 -6.85 -27.77 21.93
N GLU A 715 -7.60 -28.81 21.58
CA GLU A 715 -8.74 -28.66 20.67
C GLU A 715 -9.80 -27.72 21.29
N LEU A 716 -10.21 -26.72 20.51
CA LEU A 716 -11.21 -25.75 20.95
C LEU A 716 -12.59 -26.41 20.99
N VAL A 717 -13.26 -26.28 22.13
CA VAL A 717 -14.63 -26.76 22.28
C VAL A 717 -15.58 -25.66 21.85
N VAL A 718 -16.23 -25.86 20.70
CA VAL A 718 -17.29 -24.96 20.24
C VAL A 718 -18.62 -25.34 20.89
N GLN A 719 -19.34 -24.36 21.41
CA GLN A 719 -20.68 -24.55 21.98
C GLN A 719 -21.74 -24.15 20.97
N LYS A 720 -22.68 -25.06 20.67
CA LYS A 720 -23.85 -24.75 19.85
C LYS A 720 -24.79 -23.82 20.63
N SER A 721 -25.20 -22.71 20.04
CA SER A 721 -26.13 -21.77 20.68
C SER A 721 -27.51 -22.40 20.90
N GLU A 722 -28.24 -21.91 21.89
CA GLU A 722 -29.62 -22.34 22.15
C GLU A 722 -30.52 -21.95 20.96
N GLY A 723 -31.33 -22.88 20.48
CA GLY A 723 -32.19 -22.67 19.31
C GLY A 723 -31.56 -23.04 17.97
N THR A 724 -30.25 -23.36 17.92
CA THR A 724 -29.60 -23.73 16.66
C THR A 724 -30.13 -25.08 16.14
N VAL A 725 -30.88 -25.05 15.04
CA VAL A 725 -31.48 -26.20 14.36
C VAL A 725 -30.64 -26.71 13.19
N GLY A 726 -29.78 -25.87 12.60
CA GLY A 726 -28.87 -26.27 11.53
C GLY A 726 -28.00 -27.48 11.92
N THR A 727 -27.77 -28.37 10.95
CA THR A 727 -27.00 -29.62 11.14
C THR A 727 -25.70 -29.62 10.35
N GLY A 728 -25.27 -28.47 9.85
CA GLY A 728 -23.96 -28.31 9.22
C GLY A 728 -22.82 -28.57 10.20
N LYS A 729 -21.62 -28.79 9.68
CA LYS A 729 -20.41 -28.95 10.50
C LYS A 729 -19.83 -27.58 10.80
N PHE A 730 -19.41 -27.36 12.05
CA PHE A 730 -18.74 -26.14 12.47
C PHE A 730 -17.55 -26.51 13.34
N GLU A 731 -16.36 -26.12 12.93
CA GLU A 731 -15.10 -26.37 13.64
C GLU A 731 -14.25 -25.10 13.68
N VAL A 732 -13.33 -25.03 14.63
CA VAL A 732 -12.39 -23.92 14.79
C VAL A 732 -11.01 -24.48 15.06
N GLU A 733 -10.00 -23.93 14.40
CA GLU A 733 -8.60 -24.24 14.58
C GLU A 733 -7.83 -23.00 15.05
N VAL A 734 -6.84 -23.20 15.91
CA VAL A 734 -5.87 -22.16 16.30
C VAL A 734 -4.73 -22.15 15.29
N ILE A 735 -4.62 -21.07 14.52
CA ILE A 735 -3.61 -20.90 13.47
C ILE A 735 -2.42 -20.07 13.96
N VAL A 736 -2.69 -18.94 14.61
CA VAL A 736 -1.67 -18.01 15.14
C VAL A 736 -1.83 -17.93 16.66
N PRO A 737 -1.20 -18.84 17.43
CA PRO A 737 -1.39 -18.89 18.88
C PRO A 737 -1.05 -17.60 19.65
N PRO A 738 -0.03 -16.81 19.27
CA PRO A 738 0.27 -15.52 19.91
C PRO A 738 -0.88 -14.49 19.85
N ASP A 739 -1.73 -14.58 18.82
CA ASP A 739 -2.81 -13.61 18.58
C ASP A 739 -4.10 -13.96 19.34
N ILE A 740 -4.15 -15.12 20.01
CA ILE A 740 -5.31 -15.52 20.79
C ILE A 740 -5.52 -14.56 21.97
N THR A 741 -6.66 -13.86 21.97
CA THR A 741 -7.03 -12.84 22.96
C THR A 741 -7.51 -13.40 24.30
N GLY A 742 -7.98 -14.65 24.31
CA GLY A 742 -8.71 -15.23 25.44
C GLY A 742 -10.18 -14.82 25.53
N HIS A 743 -10.69 -14.07 24.54
CA HIS A 743 -12.08 -13.62 24.47
C HIS A 743 -13.07 -14.75 24.13
N GLU A 744 -14.35 -14.42 24.22
CA GLU A 744 -15.46 -15.26 23.78
C GLU A 744 -16.10 -14.66 22.54
N TYR A 745 -16.23 -15.47 21.48
CA TYR A 745 -16.79 -15.04 20.20
C TYR A 745 -18.16 -15.67 19.98
N GLN A 746 -19.06 -14.89 19.39
CA GLN A 746 -20.36 -15.36 18.94
C GLN A 746 -20.41 -15.39 17.42
N VAL A 747 -20.76 -16.54 16.87
CA VAL A 747 -21.01 -16.72 15.43
C VAL A 747 -22.51 -16.82 15.22
N LEU A 748 -23.06 -15.96 14.38
CA LEU A 748 -24.49 -15.91 14.06
C LEU A 748 -24.71 -16.18 12.58
N PHE A 749 -25.65 -17.05 12.24
CA PHE A 749 -26.05 -17.33 10.87
C PHE A 749 -27.33 -16.59 10.49
N ASP A 750 -27.45 -16.30 9.19
CA ASP A 750 -28.63 -15.70 8.57
C ASP A 750 -28.76 -16.21 7.11
N CYS A 751 -29.93 -16.04 6.51
CA CYS A 751 -30.20 -16.45 5.13
C CYS A 751 -31.38 -15.66 4.54
N ASP A 752 -31.58 -15.77 3.22
CA ASP A 752 -32.74 -15.18 2.55
C ASP A 752 -33.84 -16.23 2.38
N TYR A 753 -35.09 -15.81 2.57
CA TYR A 753 -36.28 -16.66 2.40
C TYR A 753 -37.06 -16.22 1.16
N SER A 754 -37.51 -17.20 0.38
CA SER A 754 -38.32 -16.96 -0.83
C SER A 754 -39.80 -16.74 -0.53
N ASP A 755 -40.22 -16.95 0.71
CA ASP A 755 -41.58 -16.84 1.19
C ASP A 755 -41.69 -16.03 2.50
N PRO A 756 -42.82 -15.34 2.75
CA PRO A 756 -43.02 -14.55 3.96
C PRO A 756 -43.12 -15.36 5.26
N GLU A 757 -43.34 -16.67 5.18
CA GLU A 757 -43.43 -17.55 6.36
C GLU A 757 -42.07 -18.10 6.78
N GLU A 758 -40.98 -17.71 6.10
CA GLU A 758 -39.60 -18.12 6.37
C GLU A 758 -39.41 -19.66 6.33
N THR A 759 -40.08 -20.32 5.36
CA THR A 759 -40.09 -21.78 5.25
C THR A 759 -39.19 -22.34 4.16
N ILE A 760 -38.86 -21.55 3.13
CA ILE A 760 -38.08 -21.94 1.96
C ILE A 760 -36.90 -20.98 1.81
N ILE A 761 -35.73 -21.45 2.21
CA ILE A 761 -34.47 -20.75 2.03
C ILE A 761 -34.12 -20.64 0.54
N VAL A 762 -33.63 -19.48 0.13
CA VAL A 762 -33.04 -19.24 -1.18
C VAL A 762 -31.69 -19.97 -1.20
N PRO A 763 -31.49 -20.98 -2.08
CA PRO A 763 -30.22 -21.71 -2.13
C PRO A 763 -29.02 -20.78 -2.33
N GLY A 764 -27.98 -20.96 -1.52
CA GLY A 764 -26.75 -20.15 -1.58
C GLY A 764 -26.84 -18.78 -0.90
N SER A 765 -27.94 -18.44 -0.21
CA SER A 765 -28.10 -17.15 0.49
C SER A 765 -27.59 -17.14 1.94
N GLN A 766 -27.12 -18.29 2.43
CA GLN A 766 -26.62 -18.47 3.78
C GLN A 766 -25.36 -17.64 4.01
N ARG A 767 -25.32 -16.98 5.17
CA ARG A 767 -24.25 -16.07 5.58
C ARG A 767 -24.04 -16.15 7.08
N PHE A 768 -22.89 -15.70 7.56
CA PHE A 768 -22.62 -15.60 8.99
C PHE A 768 -21.97 -14.27 9.37
N SER A 769 -21.94 -13.99 10.68
CA SER A 769 -21.20 -12.88 11.28
C SER A 769 -20.48 -13.35 12.53
N VAL A 770 -19.33 -12.76 12.83
CA VAL A 770 -18.50 -13.05 14.00
C VAL A 770 -18.42 -11.81 14.86
N ILE A 771 -18.78 -11.96 16.13
CA ILE A 771 -18.84 -10.87 17.11
C ILE A 771 -17.91 -11.23 18.27
N ASP A 772 -16.99 -10.33 18.61
CA ASP A 772 -16.25 -10.39 19.85
C ASP A 772 -17.15 -9.89 20.99
N LYS A 773 -17.52 -10.78 21.92
CA LYS A 773 -18.42 -10.41 23.02
C LYS A 773 -17.76 -9.58 24.10
N ALA A 774 -16.43 -9.61 24.21
CA ALA A 774 -15.71 -8.85 25.22
C ALA A 774 -15.66 -7.36 24.85
N LEU A 775 -15.44 -7.06 23.57
CA LEU A 775 -15.35 -5.69 23.04
C LEU A 775 -16.70 -5.17 22.51
N GLY A 776 -17.58 -6.07 22.06
CA GLY A 776 -18.81 -5.70 21.35
C GLY A 776 -18.59 -5.42 19.86
N ASP A 777 -17.40 -5.71 19.35
CA ASP A 777 -17.00 -5.45 17.97
C ASP A 777 -17.44 -6.58 17.04
N THR A 778 -17.87 -6.22 15.84
CA THR A 778 -18.20 -7.18 14.78
C THR A 778 -16.99 -7.37 13.89
N LEU A 779 -16.30 -8.50 14.03
CA LEU A 779 -15.06 -8.81 13.30
C LEU A 779 -15.34 -9.23 11.86
N ILE A 780 -16.43 -9.96 11.64
CA ILE A 780 -16.92 -10.33 10.31
C ILE A 780 -18.40 -9.98 10.26
N LYS A 781 -18.80 -9.12 9.32
CA LYS A 781 -20.18 -8.70 9.12
C LYS A 781 -20.67 -9.20 7.77
N ASP A 782 -21.68 -10.06 7.78
CA ASP A 782 -22.28 -10.67 6.58
C ASP A 782 -21.24 -11.32 5.65
N SER A 783 -21.03 -12.63 5.79
CA SER A 783 -20.00 -13.37 5.05
C SER A 783 -20.19 -13.47 3.52
N LYS A 784 -21.08 -12.69 2.90
CA LYS A 784 -21.36 -12.71 1.45
C LYS A 784 -20.13 -12.41 0.59
N ASP A 785 -19.18 -11.65 1.10
CA ASP A 785 -17.94 -11.31 0.38
C ASP A 785 -16.96 -12.49 0.30
N TYR A 786 -17.15 -13.52 1.14
CA TYR A 786 -16.34 -14.74 1.18
C TYR A 786 -17.07 -15.85 0.43
N ALA A 787 -16.95 -15.81 -0.90
CA ALA A 787 -17.61 -16.72 -1.82
C ALA A 787 -17.29 -18.20 -1.49
N VAL A 788 -18.33 -18.93 -1.09
CA VAL A 788 -18.44 -20.40 -1.03
C VAL A 788 -17.58 -21.08 0.04
N LEU A 789 -18.26 -21.42 1.14
CA LEU A 789 -17.84 -22.35 2.19
C LEU A 789 -17.86 -23.81 1.67
N ASP A 790 -17.10 -24.10 0.62
CA ASP A 790 -16.87 -25.48 0.19
C ASP A 790 -15.78 -26.10 1.08
N LYS A 791 -16.08 -27.27 1.64
CA LYS A 791 -15.12 -28.13 2.35
C LYS A 791 -13.90 -28.52 1.52
N SER A 792 -13.94 -28.36 0.21
CA SER A 792 -12.78 -28.58 -0.66
C SER A 792 -11.74 -27.43 -0.59
N GLN A 793 -12.12 -26.26 -0.04
CA GLN A 793 -11.31 -25.02 0.03
C GLN A 793 -11.50 -24.29 1.39
N PRO A 794 -11.26 -24.95 2.54
CA PRO A 794 -11.53 -24.37 3.87
C PRO A 794 -10.72 -23.10 4.19
N GLU A 795 -9.67 -22.83 3.43
CA GLU A 795 -8.79 -21.68 3.57
C GLU A 795 -9.37 -20.35 3.04
N ASN A 796 -10.56 -20.34 2.43
CA ASN A 796 -11.28 -19.12 2.01
C ASN A 796 -11.91 -18.32 3.16
N ILE A 797 -11.91 -18.85 4.39
CA ILE A 797 -12.51 -18.19 5.56
C ILE A 797 -11.44 -17.32 6.24
N PRO A 798 -11.71 -16.01 6.47
CA PRO A 798 -10.77 -15.11 7.13
C PRO A 798 -10.33 -15.63 8.49
N ILE A 799 -9.03 -15.48 8.77
CA ILE A 799 -8.48 -15.67 10.11
C ILE A 799 -8.80 -14.39 10.91
N PHE A 800 -9.24 -14.55 12.15
CA PHE A 800 -9.45 -13.43 13.08
C PHE A 800 -8.90 -13.84 14.45
N ASP A 801 -8.18 -12.93 15.10
CA ASP A 801 -7.59 -13.15 16.44
C ASP A 801 -6.90 -14.52 16.59
N GLY A 802 -6.15 -14.92 15.54
CA GLY A 802 -5.42 -16.19 15.48
C GLY A 802 -6.26 -17.46 15.21
N LEU A 803 -7.56 -17.34 14.98
CA LEU A 803 -8.49 -18.44 14.74
C LEU A 803 -8.86 -18.59 13.26
N ARG A 804 -9.02 -19.84 12.81
CA ARG A 804 -9.66 -20.19 11.54
C ARG A 804 -10.93 -20.98 11.82
N MET A 805 -12.02 -20.57 11.17
CA MET A 805 -13.28 -21.32 11.21
C MET A 805 -13.39 -22.25 10.01
N PHE A 806 -14.08 -23.36 10.20
CA PHE A 806 -14.50 -24.28 9.15
C PHE A 806 -16.00 -24.43 9.26
N VAL A 807 -16.71 -24.03 8.20
CA VAL A 807 -18.17 -24.14 8.15
C VAL A 807 -18.55 -24.98 6.96
N GLU A 808 -19.23 -26.09 7.19
CA GLU A 808 -19.89 -26.84 6.13
C GLU A 808 -21.38 -26.58 6.20
N MET A 809 -21.87 -25.90 5.19
CA MET A 809 -23.30 -25.67 5.01
C MET A 809 -23.90 -26.79 4.17
N THR A 810 -25.18 -27.04 4.39
CA THR A 810 -25.99 -27.79 3.43
C THR A 810 -26.91 -26.80 2.75
N ASP A 811 -27.03 -26.87 1.42
CA ASP A 811 -27.79 -25.86 0.65
C ASP A 811 -29.30 -26.12 0.68
N ASP A 812 -29.72 -27.30 1.15
CA ASP A 812 -31.12 -27.72 1.16
C ASP A 812 -31.47 -28.63 2.35
N ILE A 813 -32.76 -28.72 2.66
CA ILE A 813 -33.33 -29.65 3.63
C ILE A 813 -33.46 -31.03 2.95
N VAL A 814 -32.58 -31.96 3.29
CA VAL A 814 -32.44 -33.24 2.58
C VAL A 814 -32.19 -34.42 3.52
N ILE A 815 -32.36 -35.63 2.96
CA ILE A 815 -31.99 -36.89 3.59
C ILE A 815 -30.77 -37.44 2.86
N LEU A 816 -29.68 -37.67 3.57
CA LEU A 816 -28.48 -38.28 3.02
C LEU A 816 -28.43 -39.75 3.40
N ASP A 817 -27.98 -40.60 2.47
CA ASP A 817 -27.90 -42.05 2.71
C ASP A 817 -26.93 -42.39 3.86
N GLU A 818 -25.88 -41.59 4.04
CA GLU A 818 -24.86 -41.76 5.09
C GLU A 818 -25.36 -41.50 6.52
N ASP A 819 -26.44 -40.74 6.68
CA ASP A 819 -26.98 -40.38 8.01
C ASP A 819 -28.00 -41.42 8.53
N LEU A 820 -28.51 -42.28 7.65
CA LEU A 820 -29.53 -43.29 7.95
C LEU A 820 -28.91 -44.46 8.71
N LYS A 821 -29.41 -44.74 9.92
CA LYS A 821 -28.82 -45.79 10.77
C LYS A 821 -29.81 -46.38 11.76
N TRP A 822 -29.57 -47.63 12.11
CA TRP A 822 -30.10 -48.25 13.32
C TRP A 822 -29.49 -47.59 14.56
N THR A 823 -30.25 -47.49 15.64
CA THR A 823 -29.71 -47.02 16.93
C THR A 823 -28.74 -48.05 17.50
N PRO A 824 -27.77 -47.65 18.35
CA PRO A 824 -26.78 -48.58 18.94
C PRO A 824 -27.39 -49.74 19.73
N GLU A 825 -28.60 -49.56 20.27
CA GLU A 825 -29.34 -50.56 21.03
C GLU A 825 -30.08 -51.56 20.13
N SER A 826 -30.24 -51.24 18.85
CA SER A 826 -30.98 -52.07 17.90
C SER A 826 -30.15 -53.28 17.45
N LYS A 827 -30.80 -54.45 17.37
CA LYS A 827 -30.17 -55.67 16.86
C LYS A 827 -30.48 -55.93 15.39
N CYS A 828 -31.58 -55.39 14.89
CA CYS A 828 -31.96 -55.52 13.49
C CYS A 828 -30.89 -54.93 12.56
N ASP A 829 -30.59 -55.63 11.47
CA ASP A 829 -29.62 -55.19 10.46
C ASP A 829 -30.23 -55.11 9.06
N TYR A 830 -31.56 -54.96 8.96
CA TYR A 830 -32.23 -54.80 7.68
C TYR A 830 -31.70 -53.58 6.94
N ARG A 831 -31.53 -53.74 5.62
CA ARG A 831 -31.13 -52.65 4.74
C ARG A 831 -32.31 -51.71 4.55
N PHE A 832 -32.16 -50.47 4.98
CA PHE A 832 -33.16 -49.44 4.77
C PHE A 832 -32.96 -48.75 3.41
N VAL A 833 -34.05 -48.62 2.64
CA VAL A 833 -34.08 -47.86 1.40
C VAL A 833 -34.56 -46.45 1.69
N LYS A 834 -33.71 -45.46 1.37
CA LYS A 834 -33.94 -44.04 1.65
C LYS A 834 -35.25 -43.53 1.03
N PRO A 835 -36.10 -42.81 1.80
CA PRO A 835 -37.26 -42.12 1.25
C PRO A 835 -36.88 -40.85 0.48
N ILE A 836 -37.76 -40.45 -0.44
CA ILE A 836 -37.75 -39.10 -1.03
C ILE A 836 -38.52 -38.17 -0.10
N LEU A 837 -37.87 -37.12 0.41
CA LEU A 837 -38.50 -36.02 1.15
C LEU A 837 -39.35 -35.18 0.19
N ARG A 838 -40.66 -35.13 0.41
CA ARG A 838 -41.65 -34.43 -0.43
C ARG A 838 -42.11 -33.10 0.15
N LYS A 839 -42.10 -32.98 1.47
CA LYS A 839 -42.34 -31.74 2.20
C LYS A 839 -41.09 -31.45 3.03
N LYS A 840 -40.45 -30.30 2.78
CA LYS A 840 -39.32 -29.85 3.62
C LYS A 840 -39.82 -29.70 5.06
N THR A 841 -39.07 -30.25 6.01
CA THR A 841 -39.42 -30.30 7.44
C THR A 841 -38.14 -30.22 8.26
N ARG A 842 -38.22 -29.60 9.44
CA ARG A 842 -37.11 -29.51 10.41
C ARG A 842 -37.13 -30.66 11.43
N SER A 843 -38.07 -31.59 11.31
CA SER A 843 -38.20 -32.71 12.23
C SER A 843 -37.47 -33.93 11.72
N ASP A 844 -36.71 -34.57 12.60
CA ASP A 844 -36.18 -35.90 12.30
C ASP A 844 -37.28 -36.94 12.55
N TYR A 845 -37.10 -38.15 12.00
CA TYR A 845 -38.06 -39.23 12.18
C TYR A 845 -37.39 -40.48 12.73
N ILE A 846 -38.09 -41.19 13.61
CA ILE A 846 -37.68 -42.51 14.11
C ILE A 846 -38.73 -43.52 13.67
N ILE A 847 -38.28 -44.62 13.08
CA ILE A 847 -39.09 -45.82 12.88
C ILE A 847 -38.82 -46.76 14.05
N ARG A 848 -39.82 -46.99 14.91
CA ARG A 848 -39.70 -47.85 16.09
C ARG A 848 -40.48 -49.13 15.89
N PHE A 849 -39.84 -50.28 16.05
CA PHE A 849 -40.49 -51.59 16.05
C PHE A 849 -41.05 -51.88 17.45
N VAL A 850 -42.36 -52.14 17.54
CA VAL A 850 -43.07 -52.29 18.83
C VAL A 850 -43.73 -53.67 18.97
N GLY A 851 -44.04 -54.33 17.85
CA GLY A 851 -44.67 -55.65 17.81
C GLY A 851 -45.55 -55.81 16.57
N GLU A 852 -45.93 -57.04 16.19
CA GLU A 852 -46.57 -57.35 14.88
C GLU A 852 -47.82 -56.50 14.54
N ASP A 853 -48.53 -55.99 15.55
CA ASP A 853 -49.74 -55.17 15.41
C ASP A 853 -49.56 -53.68 15.80
N ALA A 854 -48.32 -53.19 15.82
CA ALA A 854 -47.96 -51.86 16.35
C ALA A 854 -48.76 -50.71 15.74
N GLU A 855 -48.87 -50.67 14.41
CA GLU A 855 -49.58 -49.60 13.70
C GLU A 855 -50.40 -50.15 12.52
N THR A 856 -51.33 -49.36 12.02
CA THR A 856 -52.18 -49.71 10.87
C THR A 856 -51.75 -48.91 9.64
N ALA A 857 -51.13 -49.58 8.68
CA ALA A 857 -50.81 -48.99 7.39
C ALA A 857 -52.06 -48.94 6.48
N TYR A 858 -52.18 -47.86 5.72
CA TYR A 858 -53.27 -47.66 4.77
C TYR A 858 -52.79 -47.90 3.34
N LYS A 859 -53.59 -48.55 2.50
CA LYS A 859 -53.32 -48.64 1.06
C LYS A 859 -53.94 -47.45 0.34
N TYR A 860 -53.12 -46.69 -0.36
CA TYR A 860 -53.57 -45.54 -1.14
C TYR A 860 -54.00 -45.95 -2.55
N ASN A 861 -55.22 -45.62 -2.95
CA ASN A 861 -55.69 -45.80 -4.32
C ASN A 861 -55.50 -44.49 -5.12
N PRO A 862 -54.53 -44.44 -6.05
CA PRO A 862 -54.24 -43.21 -6.79
C PRO A 862 -55.35 -42.78 -7.75
N ARG A 863 -56.30 -43.67 -8.09
CA ARG A 863 -57.42 -43.35 -8.99
C ARG A 863 -58.57 -42.67 -8.28
N THR A 864 -58.86 -43.07 -7.03
CA THR A 864 -59.95 -42.50 -6.23
C THR A 864 -59.47 -41.47 -5.20
N ARG A 865 -58.15 -41.38 -4.96
CA ARG A 865 -57.54 -40.61 -3.87
C ARG A 865 -58.04 -41.02 -2.48
N GLU A 866 -58.47 -42.28 -2.34
CA GLU A 866 -59.01 -42.83 -1.10
C GLU A 866 -58.07 -43.89 -0.52
N PHE A 867 -58.09 -44.00 0.80
CA PHE A 867 -57.39 -45.03 1.56
C PHE A 867 -58.34 -46.19 1.81
N THR A 868 -58.13 -47.33 1.13
CA THR A 868 -59.19 -48.36 0.99
C THR A 868 -58.96 -49.59 1.88
N GLU A 869 -57.72 -50.05 2.02
CA GLU A 869 -57.37 -51.27 2.76
C GLU A 869 -56.47 -50.92 3.95
N ARG A 870 -56.69 -51.59 5.09
CA ARG A 870 -55.93 -51.42 6.34
C ARG A 870 -55.25 -52.74 6.68
N PHE A 871 -53.96 -52.71 6.97
CA PHE A 871 -53.24 -53.88 7.47
C PHE A 871 -52.23 -53.49 8.56
N LYS A 872 -51.80 -54.49 9.32
CA LYS A 872 -50.95 -54.32 10.49
C LYS A 872 -49.48 -54.34 10.09
N ILE A 873 -48.72 -53.39 10.62
CA ILE A 873 -47.28 -53.27 10.44
C ILE A 873 -46.58 -53.29 11.80
N PRO A 874 -45.34 -53.81 11.88
CA PRO A 874 -44.65 -54.01 13.15
C PRO A 874 -44.03 -52.75 13.75
N PHE A 875 -44.07 -51.63 13.02
CA PHE A 875 -43.40 -50.40 13.38
C PHE A 875 -44.32 -49.18 13.35
N GLU A 876 -43.94 -48.16 14.12
CA GLU A 876 -44.51 -46.82 14.11
C GLU A 876 -43.47 -45.81 13.63
N VAL A 877 -43.90 -44.70 13.02
CA VAL A 877 -43.01 -43.62 12.61
C VAL A 877 -43.33 -42.37 13.41
N ILE A 878 -42.35 -41.87 14.16
CA ILE A 878 -42.52 -40.78 15.13
C ILE A 878 -41.72 -39.57 14.64
N ASN A 879 -42.36 -38.41 14.65
CA ASN A 879 -41.69 -37.12 14.47
C ASN A 879 -40.99 -36.75 15.79
N THR A 880 -39.68 -36.56 15.78
CA THR A 880 -38.88 -36.39 17.02
C THR A 880 -39.10 -35.04 17.71
N VAL A 881 -39.54 -34.02 16.98
CA VAL A 881 -39.75 -32.67 17.52
C VAL A 881 -41.13 -32.55 18.15
N THR A 882 -42.16 -33.02 17.46
CA THR A 882 -43.56 -32.93 17.95
C THR A 882 -43.94 -34.11 18.85
N ASN A 883 -43.16 -35.20 18.80
CA ASN A 883 -43.47 -36.49 19.42
C ASN A 883 -44.84 -37.07 18.97
N VAL A 884 -45.27 -36.69 17.76
CA VAL A 884 -46.51 -37.17 17.14
C VAL A 884 -46.21 -38.33 16.19
N LYS A 885 -47.06 -39.36 16.21
CA LYS A 885 -46.99 -40.47 15.25
C LYS A 885 -47.54 -40.03 13.90
N GLY A 886 -46.77 -40.25 12.83
CA GLY A 886 -47.23 -40.01 11.46
C GLY A 886 -48.03 -41.18 10.91
N LYS A 887 -48.89 -40.94 9.90
CA LYS A 887 -49.64 -42.01 9.25
C LYS A 887 -48.81 -42.67 8.15
N VAL A 888 -48.65 -43.99 8.26
CA VAL A 888 -47.91 -44.81 7.28
C VAL A 888 -48.86 -45.34 6.22
N VAL A 889 -48.45 -45.21 4.96
CA VAL A 889 -49.20 -45.64 3.78
C VAL A 889 -48.36 -46.65 3.01
N ALA A 890 -48.93 -47.81 2.73
CA ALA A 890 -48.29 -48.80 1.88
C ALA A 890 -48.49 -48.48 0.41
N ASN A 891 -47.39 -48.47 -0.35
CA ASN A 891 -47.40 -48.14 -1.77
C ASN A 891 -47.74 -49.36 -2.64
N THR A 892 -47.37 -50.55 -2.18
CA THR A 892 -47.66 -51.87 -2.79
C THR A 892 -48.12 -52.88 -1.73
N GLY A 893 -48.53 -54.09 -2.09
CA GLY A 893 -48.77 -55.17 -1.10
C GLY A 893 -49.85 -54.90 -0.04
N THR A 894 -50.03 -55.87 0.87
CA THR A 894 -50.92 -55.78 2.06
C THR A 894 -50.33 -56.50 3.29
N GLN A 895 -49.02 -56.76 3.28
CA GLN A 895 -48.26 -57.40 4.36
C GLN A 895 -46.89 -56.71 4.50
N PHE A 896 -46.25 -56.83 5.65
CA PHE A 896 -44.87 -56.38 5.84
C PHE A 896 -43.92 -57.47 5.31
N GLU A 897 -43.36 -57.23 4.12
CA GLU A 897 -42.45 -58.14 3.41
C GLU A 897 -41.19 -57.40 2.95
N SER A 898 -40.11 -58.13 2.69
CA SER A 898 -38.84 -57.56 2.22
C SER A 898 -39.05 -56.77 0.92
N GLY A 899 -38.59 -55.52 0.88
CA GLY A 899 -38.75 -54.60 -0.26
C GLY A 899 -40.11 -53.90 -0.35
N GLN A 900 -41.01 -54.11 0.62
CA GLN A 900 -42.31 -53.45 0.64
C GLN A 900 -42.17 -51.95 0.92
N ALA A 901 -42.65 -51.12 -0.02
CA ALA A 901 -42.50 -49.67 0.06
C ALA A 901 -43.63 -48.97 0.83
N PHE A 902 -43.25 -48.01 1.66
CA PHE A 902 -44.10 -47.20 2.52
C PHE A 902 -43.89 -45.71 2.28
N SER A 903 -44.86 -44.90 2.66
CA SER A 903 -44.82 -43.43 2.64
C SER A 903 -45.39 -42.87 3.94
N LEU A 904 -44.92 -41.70 4.37
CA LEU A 904 -45.34 -41.00 5.58
C LEU A 904 -46.10 -39.72 5.24
N TYR A 905 -47.23 -39.51 5.89
CA TYR A 905 -48.00 -38.27 5.86
C TYR A 905 -48.05 -37.68 7.29
N ASP A 906 -47.61 -36.43 7.45
CA ASP A 906 -47.53 -35.76 8.76
C ASP A 906 -48.86 -35.03 9.09
N PHE A 907 -49.27 -35.01 10.36
CA PHE A 907 -50.57 -34.47 10.79
C PHE A 907 -50.54 -32.98 11.14
N ASN A 908 -51.59 -32.26 10.73
CA ASN A 908 -52.16 -31.18 11.55
C ASN A 908 -53.71 -31.12 11.50
N ILE A 909 -54.40 -32.23 11.20
CA ILE A 909 -55.86 -32.22 10.92
C ILE A 909 -56.55 -33.50 11.48
N PRO A 910 -57.79 -33.42 12.03
CA PRO A 910 -58.53 -34.52 12.65
C PRO A 910 -58.70 -35.78 11.78
N GLU A 911 -59.00 -36.93 12.40
CA GLU A 911 -59.13 -38.29 11.81
C GLU A 911 -60.02 -38.39 10.55
N ASP A 912 -60.87 -37.38 10.32
CA ASP A 912 -61.98 -37.40 9.37
C ASP A 912 -61.71 -36.57 8.09
N ALA A 913 -60.65 -35.76 8.06
CA ALA A 913 -60.39 -34.78 7.00
C ALA A 913 -59.09 -35.08 6.23
N TRP A 914 -59.20 -35.97 5.24
CA TRP A 914 -58.09 -36.41 4.37
C TRP A 914 -57.81 -35.47 3.18
N GLY A 915 -58.54 -34.35 3.07
CA GLY A 915 -58.43 -33.39 1.96
C GLY A 915 -57.12 -32.59 1.94
N ASP A 916 -56.47 -32.46 3.10
CA ASP A 916 -55.30 -31.60 3.34
C ASP A 916 -54.08 -32.40 3.86
N THR A 917 -54.02 -33.71 3.64
CA THR A 917 -52.86 -34.54 4.02
C THR A 917 -51.66 -34.25 3.12
N VAL A 918 -50.56 -33.78 3.69
CA VAL A 918 -49.32 -33.51 2.97
C VAL A 918 -48.39 -34.72 3.07
N LEU A 919 -48.01 -35.27 1.92
CA LEU A 919 -47.01 -36.33 1.81
C LEU A 919 -45.65 -35.77 2.23
N THR A 920 -45.05 -36.35 3.26
CA THR A 920 -43.76 -35.86 3.81
C THR A 920 -42.61 -36.76 3.38
N LEU A 921 -42.66 -38.05 3.66
CA LEU A 921 -41.66 -39.02 3.18
C LEU A 921 -42.31 -39.96 2.18
N SER A 922 -41.66 -40.26 1.07
CA SER A 922 -42.20 -41.17 0.07
C SER A 922 -41.25 -42.30 -0.26
N ARG A 923 -41.78 -43.54 -0.30
CA ARG A 923 -41.11 -44.75 -0.79
C ARG A 923 -39.88 -45.19 0.03
N PHE A 924 -39.99 -45.29 1.35
CA PHE A 924 -39.00 -46.05 2.12
C PHE A 924 -39.36 -47.53 2.20
N SER A 925 -38.39 -48.43 2.34
CA SER A 925 -38.62 -49.86 2.56
C SER A 925 -37.50 -50.48 3.38
N PHE A 926 -37.76 -51.64 3.96
CA PHE A 926 -36.73 -52.50 4.55
C PHE A 926 -36.50 -53.69 3.62
N GLU A 927 -35.24 -53.98 3.32
CA GLU A 927 -34.80 -55.12 2.52
C GLU A 927 -33.94 -56.04 3.40
N TRP A 928 -34.26 -57.33 3.38
CA TRP A 928 -33.55 -58.35 4.13
C TRP A 928 -33.57 -59.69 3.42
N THR A 929 -32.65 -60.56 3.84
CA THR A 929 -32.52 -61.98 3.45
C THR A 929 -32.55 -62.86 4.70
N ASP A 930 -32.54 -64.19 4.54
CA ASP A 930 -32.54 -65.13 5.66
C ASP A 930 -31.26 -65.07 6.53
N GLU A 931 -30.21 -64.36 6.09
CA GLU A 931 -28.95 -64.18 6.82
C GLU A 931 -28.96 -62.95 7.75
N ASN A 932 -29.94 -62.05 7.61
CA ASN A 932 -30.08 -60.84 8.42
C ASN A 932 -30.63 -61.14 9.83
N VAL A 933 -30.26 -60.32 10.81
CA VAL A 933 -30.85 -60.33 12.15
C VAL A 933 -32.23 -59.68 12.08
N ASP A 934 -33.26 -60.49 12.38
CA ASP A 934 -34.66 -60.03 12.41
C ASP A 934 -34.87 -58.99 13.52
N TRP A 935 -35.93 -58.20 13.38
CA TRP A 935 -36.27 -57.14 14.33
C TRP A 935 -36.82 -57.71 15.64
N GLU A 936 -36.54 -57.02 16.74
CA GLU A 936 -37.14 -57.21 18.06
C GLU A 936 -37.89 -55.94 18.50
N ALA A 937 -38.89 -56.10 19.37
CA ALA A 937 -39.58 -54.96 19.93
C ALA A 937 -38.58 -54.08 20.73
N GLY A 938 -38.47 -52.81 20.35
CA GLY A 938 -37.49 -51.86 20.87
C GLY A 938 -36.43 -51.44 19.84
N ASP A 939 -36.30 -52.14 18.71
CA ASP A 939 -35.40 -51.71 17.63
C ASP A 939 -35.91 -50.39 17.00
N GLU A 940 -34.98 -49.47 16.73
CA GLU A 940 -35.24 -48.13 16.21
C GLU A 940 -34.33 -47.79 15.03
N PHE A 941 -34.92 -47.34 13.94
CA PHE A 941 -34.21 -46.80 12.79
C PHE A 941 -34.37 -45.28 12.73
N LEU A 942 -33.26 -44.55 12.70
CA LEU A 942 -33.23 -43.10 12.66
C LEU A 942 -33.19 -42.60 11.21
N ILE A 943 -34.04 -41.61 10.91
CA ILE A 943 -34.05 -40.85 9.66
C ILE A 943 -33.78 -39.38 10.00
N PRO A 944 -32.50 -38.97 10.07
CA PRO A 944 -32.13 -37.58 10.28
C PRO A 944 -32.50 -36.73 9.06
N ILE A 945 -32.93 -35.49 9.29
CA ILE A 945 -33.04 -34.48 8.22
C ILE A 945 -31.87 -33.52 8.35
N ARG A 946 -31.06 -33.36 7.30
CA ARG A 946 -30.03 -32.31 7.27
C ARG A 946 -30.70 -30.96 7.05
N LYS A 947 -30.29 -29.97 7.84
CA LYS A 947 -30.87 -28.62 7.86
C LYS A 947 -29.76 -27.59 7.56
N PRO A 948 -29.97 -26.69 6.59
CA PRO A 948 -29.10 -25.53 6.38
C PRO A 948 -28.98 -24.72 7.67
N PHE A 949 -27.86 -24.02 7.84
CA PHE A 949 -27.81 -22.95 8.83
C PHE A 949 -28.70 -21.79 8.39
N GLU A 950 -29.42 -21.21 9.32
CA GLU A 950 -30.40 -20.16 9.06
C GLU A 950 -30.45 -19.08 10.13
N ARG A 951 -31.33 -18.09 9.96
CA ARG A 951 -31.51 -17.03 10.96
C ARG A 951 -31.81 -17.61 12.33
N GLY A 952 -30.97 -17.25 13.30
CA GLY A 952 -31.09 -17.69 14.70
C GLY A 952 -30.22 -18.88 15.05
N ASP A 953 -29.62 -19.54 14.06
CA ASP A 953 -28.53 -20.49 14.29
C ASP A 953 -27.25 -19.74 14.72
N GLY A 954 -26.49 -20.34 15.62
CA GLY A 954 -25.21 -19.79 16.03
C GLY A 954 -24.35 -20.70 16.88
N PHE A 955 -23.11 -20.28 17.10
CA PHE A 955 -22.11 -20.96 17.95
C PHE A 955 -21.39 -19.94 18.84
N VAL A 956 -20.86 -20.42 19.95
CA VAL A 956 -20.01 -19.68 20.87
C VAL A 956 -18.65 -20.35 20.95
N ILE A 957 -17.60 -19.57 20.78
CA ILE A 957 -16.20 -20.01 20.82
C ILE A 957 -15.56 -19.37 22.04
N ASN A 958 -14.96 -20.18 22.92
CA ASN A 958 -14.27 -19.69 24.10
C ASN A 958 -12.76 -19.97 23.98
N THR A 959 -11.96 -18.90 23.95
CA THR A 959 -10.50 -19.00 23.74
C THR A 959 -9.67 -18.85 25.01
N ALA A 960 -10.29 -18.71 26.18
CA ALA A 960 -9.59 -18.44 27.43
C ALA A 960 -8.57 -19.53 27.84
N ASN A 961 -8.71 -20.75 27.33
CA ASN A 961 -7.82 -21.88 27.66
C ASN A 961 -7.51 -22.73 26.41
N VAL A 962 -6.68 -22.19 25.51
CA VAL A 962 -6.23 -22.87 24.27
C VAL A 962 -5.00 -23.76 24.44
N PHE A 963 -4.27 -23.67 25.56
CA PHE A 963 -3.10 -24.51 25.85
C PHE A 963 -3.37 -25.49 26.99
N ASN A 964 -2.86 -26.71 26.85
CA ASN A 964 -2.67 -27.64 27.95
C ASN A 964 -1.24 -27.49 28.48
N VAL A 965 -1.09 -27.08 29.74
CA VAL A 965 0.21 -26.90 30.39
C VAL A 965 0.44 -28.08 31.34
N GLU A 966 1.39 -28.93 31.00
CA GLU A 966 1.80 -30.05 31.83
C GLU A 966 2.80 -29.61 32.90
N GLU A 967 2.87 -30.35 34.01
CA GLU A 967 3.86 -30.08 35.05
C GLU A 967 5.29 -30.31 34.53
N VAL A 968 6.20 -29.38 34.82
CA VAL A 968 7.59 -29.48 34.36
C VAL A 968 8.28 -30.67 35.03
N THR A 969 8.88 -31.54 34.21
CA THR A 969 9.68 -32.69 34.65
C THR A 969 11.16 -32.53 34.32
N GLU A 970 12.01 -33.33 34.96
CA GLU A 970 13.45 -33.44 34.64
C GLU A 970 13.68 -33.82 33.17
N SER A 971 12.76 -34.59 32.57
CA SER A 971 12.84 -34.93 31.15
C SER A 971 12.55 -33.74 30.23
N ASN A 972 11.74 -32.76 30.66
CA ASN A 972 11.55 -31.52 29.89
C ASN A 972 12.82 -30.68 29.98
N LEU A 973 13.32 -30.45 31.20
CA LEU A 973 14.48 -29.59 31.43
C LEU A 973 15.80 -30.13 30.84
N SER A 974 15.98 -31.45 30.78
CA SER A 974 17.19 -32.05 30.18
C SER A 974 17.30 -31.86 28.66
N LYS A 975 16.23 -31.41 28.00
CA LYS A 975 16.24 -31.03 26.58
C LYS A 975 16.73 -29.60 26.35
N VAL A 976 16.84 -28.78 27.40
CA VAL A 976 17.27 -27.39 27.27
C VAL A 976 18.69 -27.31 26.72
N LYS A 977 18.86 -26.50 25.67
CA LYS A 977 20.16 -26.28 25.02
C LYS A 977 20.40 -24.81 24.77
N VAL A 978 21.67 -24.45 24.69
CA VAL A 978 22.15 -23.14 24.22
C VAL A 978 22.66 -23.32 22.80
N VAL A 979 22.27 -22.44 21.89
CA VAL A 979 22.68 -22.47 20.48
C VAL A 979 23.10 -21.05 20.05
N PRO A 980 24.17 -20.87 19.26
CA PRO A 980 25.22 -21.86 19.05
C PRO A 980 25.98 -22.13 20.36
N ASN A 981 26.52 -23.33 20.48
CA ASN A 981 27.40 -23.68 21.59
C ASN A 981 28.51 -24.62 21.07
N PRO A 982 29.77 -24.12 20.91
CA PRO A 982 30.23 -22.78 21.28
C PRO A 982 29.66 -21.67 20.39
N TYR A 983 29.51 -20.47 20.95
CA TYR A 983 29.40 -19.23 20.18
C TYR A 983 30.80 -18.80 19.72
N ILE A 984 31.02 -18.61 18.42
CA ILE A 984 32.35 -18.33 17.85
C ILE A 984 32.29 -17.08 16.99
N VAL A 985 32.67 -15.94 17.56
CA VAL A 985 32.72 -14.59 16.94
C VAL A 985 31.34 -14.06 16.50
N HIS A 986 30.60 -14.87 15.74
CA HIS A 986 29.33 -14.59 15.08
C HIS A 986 28.47 -15.87 15.06
N ALA A 987 27.15 -15.74 15.11
CA ALA A 987 26.19 -16.81 14.89
C ALA A 987 25.54 -16.70 13.51
N GLN A 988 25.13 -17.83 12.92
CA GLN A 988 24.62 -17.85 11.55
C GLN A 988 23.36 -16.99 11.33
N TRP A 989 22.59 -16.73 12.38
CA TRP A 989 21.36 -15.92 12.37
C TRP A 989 21.59 -14.43 12.68
N GLU A 990 22.82 -14.01 12.95
CA GLU A 990 23.13 -12.60 13.20
C GLU A 990 23.29 -11.88 11.84
N THR A 991 22.49 -10.84 11.62
CA THR A 991 22.39 -10.11 10.35
C THR A 991 23.43 -8.98 10.20
N ASP A 992 24.03 -8.53 11.31
CA ASP A 992 25.09 -7.51 11.33
C ASP A 992 26.06 -7.72 12.51
N ASP A 993 27.18 -6.99 12.50
CA ASP A 993 28.26 -7.11 13.49
C ASP A 993 27.89 -6.56 14.89
N PHE A 994 26.80 -5.80 15.00
CA PHE A 994 26.37 -5.10 16.21
C PHE A 994 25.29 -5.87 16.99
N VAL A 995 24.52 -6.72 16.32
CA VAL A 995 23.50 -7.58 16.91
C VAL A 995 24.08 -8.96 17.19
N ARG A 996 24.45 -9.20 18.45
CA ARG A 996 24.93 -10.51 18.91
C ARG A 996 23.90 -11.21 19.74
N LYS A 997 23.67 -12.50 19.51
CA LYS A 997 22.75 -13.31 20.31
C LYS A 997 23.11 -14.79 20.36
N ILE A 998 22.86 -15.38 21.53
CA ILE A 998 22.68 -16.83 21.70
C ILE A 998 21.24 -17.09 22.13
N GLN A 999 20.75 -18.30 21.87
CA GLN A 999 19.39 -18.69 22.20
C GLN A 999 19.36 -19.90 23.13
N PHE A 1000 18.55 -19.82 24.18
CA PHE A 1000 18.14 -20.97 24.98
C PHE A 1000 16.90 -21.59 24.32
N THR A 1001 16.89 -22.91 24.13
CA THR A 1001 15.81 -23.62 23.41
C THR A 1001 15.22 -24.74 24.27
N ASN A 1002 13.98 -25.15 23.98
CA ASN A 1002 13.21 -26.16 24.74
C ASN A 1002 12.91 -25.75 26.18
N LEU A 1003 12.81 -24.44 26.45
CA LEU A 1003 12.42 -23.93 27.76
C LEU A 1003 10.96 -24.33 28.08
N PRO A 1004 10.64 -24.64 29.35
CA PRO A 1004 9.26 -24.69 29.81
C PRO A 1004 8.56 -23.34 29.64
N ALA A 1005 7.23 -23.33 29.61
CA ALA A 1005 6.47 -22.12 29.33
C ALA A 1005 6.70 -20.96 30.32
N LYS A 1006 7.08 -21.28 31.56
CA LYS A 1006 7.50 -20.30 32.57
C LYS A 1006 8.73 -20.80 33.30
N CYS A 1007 9.82 -20.06 33.17
CA CYS A 1007 11.06 -20.36 33.90
C CYS A 1007 11.97 -19.13 33.98
N LYS A 1008 13.01 -19.23 34.81
CA LYS A 1008 14.12 -18.28 34.87
C LYS A 1008 15.39 -18.94 34.39
N VAL A 1009 16.16 -18.23 33.57
CA VAL A 1009 17.49 -18.66 33.12
C VAL A 1009 18.53 -17.78 33.77
N HIS A 1010 19.25 -18.33 34.73
CA HIS A 1010 20.36 -17.66 35.41
C HIS A 1010 21.67 -17.98 34.71
N ILE A 1011 22.45 -16.95 34.36
CA ILE A 1011 23.75 -17.13 33.70
C ILE A 1011 24.86 -16.70 34.66
N PHE A 1012 25.86 -17.57 34.80
CA PHE A 1012 26.98 -17.37 35.72
C PHE A 1012 28.34 -17.55 35.03
N THR A 1013 29.34 -16.85 35.53
CA THR A 1013 30.74 -17.19 35.26
C THR A 1013 31.14 -18.48 35.99
N VAL A 1014 32.25 -19.11 35.61
CA VAL A 1014 32.78 -20.29 36.35
C VAL A 1014 33.17 -19.98 37.81
N ALA A 1015 33.31 -18.70 38.17
CA ALA A 1015 33.54 -18.27 39.55
C ALA A 1015 32.25 -18.16 40.38
N GLY A 1016 31.08 -18.36 39.76
CA GLY A 1016 29.77 -18.26 40.41
C GLY A 1016 29.19 -16.84 40.46
N GLU A 1017 29.78 -15.88 39.73
CA GLU A 1017 29.22 -14.53 39.62
C GLU A 1017 28.02 -14.53 38.67
N ASN A 1018 26.89 -13.97 39.10
CA ASN A 1018 25.71 -13.83 38.25
C ASN A 1018 25.95 -12.73 37.22
N VAL A 1019 25.87 -13.10 35.95
CA VAL A 1019 26.04 -12.19 34.81
C VAL A 1019 24.72 -11.48 34.53
N ILE A 1020 23.66 -12.27 34.44
CA ILE A 1020 22.28 -11.83 34.21
C ILE A 1020 21.30 -12.94 34.59
N THR A 1021 20.06 -12.58 34.86
CA THR A 1021 18.93 -13.50 34.94
C THR A 1021 17.89 -13.08 33.91
N LEU A 1022 17.49 -14.01 33.06
CA LEU A 1022 16.49 -13.82 32.02
C LEU A 1022 15.20 -14.52 32.45
N GLU A 1023 14.06 -13.90 32.18
CA GLU A 1023 12.75 -14.48 32.49
C GLU A 1023 12.09 -14.93 31.20
N HIS A 1024 11.60 -16.16 31.18
CA HIS A 1024 10.84 -16.73 30.07
C HIS A 1024 9.40 -16.97 30.52
N ASN A 1025 8.46 -16.44 29.75
CA ASN A 1025 7.03 -16.52 30.02
C ASN A 1025 6.26 -16.54 28.69
N SER A 1026 6.24 -17.69 28.03
CA SER A 1026 5.49 -17.91 26.79
C SER A 1026 4.89 -19.32 26.77
N LEU A 1027 3.60 -19.41 26.49
CA LEU A 1027 2.90 -20.70 26.35
C LEU A 1027 3.15 -21.36 24.98
N TYR A 1028 3.68 -20.62 24.01
CA TYR A 1028 3.82 -21.07 22.62
C TYR A 1028 5.29 -21.17 22.17
N ASP A 1029 6.17 -20.31 22.70
CA ASP A 1029 7.59 -20.26 22.32
C ASP A 1029 8.46 -20.80 23.44
N GLY A 1030 9.23 -21.85 23.16
CA GLY A 1030 10.21 -22.46 24.05
C GLY A 1030 11.62 -21.89 23.90
N SER A 1031 11.76 -20.74 23.25
CA SER A 1031 13.03 -20.07 23.01
C SER A 1031 13.20 -18.79 23.84
N LEU A 1032 14.45 -18.42 24.12
CA LEU A 1032 14.80 -17.17 24.81
C LEU A 1032 16.15 -16.68 24.33
N ASP A 1033 16.17 -15.49 23.74
CA ASP A 1033 17.37 -14.85 23.23
C ASP A 1033 18.14 -14.12 24.36
N TRP A 1034 19.48 -14.16 24.27
CA TRP A 1034 20.37 -13.36 25.09
C TRP A 1034 21.37 -12.60 24.23
N ASP A 1035 21.40 -11.29 24.39
CA ASP A 1035 22.22 -10.32 23.65
C ASP A 1035 23.72 -10.31 24.01
N LEU A 1036 24.17 -11.29 24.81
CA LEU A 1036 25.53 -11.36 25.35
C LEU A 1036 25.94 -10.14 26.20
N LEU A 1037 24.98 -9.37 26.71
CA LEU A 1037 25.22 -8.29 27.65
C LEU A 1037 24.96 -8.76 29.09
N SER A 1038 25.80 -8.30 30.01
CA SER A 1038 25.55 -8.41 31.44
C SER A 1038 24.43 -7.48 31.89
N VAL A 1039 23.95 -7.66 33.12
CA VAL A 1039 22.96 -6.78 33.75
C VAL A 1039 23.33 -5.28 33.72
N ASN A 1040 24.63 -4.96 33.63
CA ASN A 1040 25.14 -3.59 33.54
C ASN A 1040 25.27 -3.09 32.08
N ARG A 1041 24.70 -3.79 31.10
CA ARG A 1041 24.84 -3.55 29.65
C ARG A 1041 26.29 -3.52 29.17
N GLN A 1042 27.11 -4.41 29.73
CA GLN A 1042 28.50 -4.61 29.32
C GLN A 1042 28.65 -5.94 28.59
N ASP A 1043 29.39 -5.90 27.48
CA ASP A 1043 29.85 -7.05 26.72
C ASP A 1043 30.50 -8.11 27.62
N VAL A 1044 30.04 -9.35 27.55
CA VAL A 1044 30.63 -10.44 28.33
C VAL A 1044 31.99 -10.88 27.77
N ALA A 1045 32.89 -11.35 28.63
CA ALA A 1045 34.22 -11.81 28.23
C ALA A 1045 34.17 -13.19 27.54
N PRO A 1046 35.10 -13.52 26.62
CA PRO A 1046 35.22 -14.89 26.11
C PRO A 1046 35.55 -15.85 27.26
N GLY A 1047 34.91 -17.02 27.28
CA GLY A 1047 35.07 -17.97 28.37
C GLY A 1047 33.97 -19.04 28.44
N LEU A 1048 34.09 -19.92 29.44
CA LEU A 1048 33.07 -20.90 29.80
C LEU A 1048 32.06 -20.25 30.76
N TYR A 1049 30.77 -20.45 30.49
CA TYR A 1049 29.66 -20.00 31.31
C TYR A 1049 28.81 -21.19 31.75
N VAL A 1050 28.13 -21.02 32.89
CA VAL A 1050 27.19 -21.98 33.45
C VAL A 1050 25.82 -21.33 33.45
N PHE A 1051 24.79 -22.06 33.03
CA PHE A 1051 23.41 -21.60 33.15
C PHE A 1051 22.60 -22.53 34.06
N VAL A 1052 21.64 -21.96 34.77
CA VAL A 1052 20.66 -22.69 35.56
C VAL A 1052 19.27 -22.28 35.11
N VAL A 1053 18.48 -23.23 34.63
CA VAL A 1053 17.05 -23.04 34.39
C VAL A 1053 16.30 -23.42 35.65
N GLU A 1054 15.48 -22.51 36.16
CA GLU A 1054 14.61 -22.71 37.33
C GLU A 1054 13.15 -22.63 36.87
N ALA A 1055 12.42 -23.74 36.98
CA ALA A 1055 10.98 -23.79 36.71
C ALA A 1055 10.16 -23.31 37.91
N GLU A 1056 8.90 -22.90 37.70
CA GLU A 1056 8.02 -22.40 38.78
C GLU A 1056 7.77 -23.43 39.90
N ASN A 1057 7.82 -24.74 39.60
CA ASN A 1057 7.67 -25.81 40.59
C ASN A 1057 8.96 -26.08 41.39
N GLY A 1058 10.02 -25.29 41.18
CA GLY A 1058 11.30 -25.41 41.88
C GLY A 1058 12.25 -26.46 41.31
N GLN A 1059 11.89 -27.15 40.22
CA GLN A 1059 12.85 -27.99 39.51
C GLN A 1059 13.90 -27.15 38.79
N THR A 1060 15.15 -27.61 38.83
CA THR A 1060 16.27 -26.88 38.23
C THR A 1060 17.09 -27.77 37.30
N TYR A 1061 17.62 -27.19 36.22
CA TYR A 1061 18.60 -27.84 35.35
C TYR A 1061 19.82 -26.95 35.12
N THR A 1062 20.99 -27.55 35.27
CA THR A 1062 22.27 -26.84 35.11
C THR A 1062 22.96 -27.32 33.83
N GLY A 1063 23.31 -26.38 32.96
CA GLY A 1063 24.09 -26.63 31.76
C GLY A 1063 25.28 -25.69 31.62
N LYS A 1064 26.00 -25.80 30.50
CA LYS A 1064 27.20 -25.00 30.22
C LYS A 1064 27.30 -24.63 28.75
N PHE A 1065 27.90 -23.49 28.47
CA PHE A 1065 28.19 -23.05 27.10
C PHE A 1065 29.48 -22.22 27.05
N VAL A 1066 30.05 -22.10 25.86
CA VAL A 1066 31.33 -21.42 25.64
C VAL A 1066 31.13 -20.25 24.68
N ILE A 1067 31.75 -19.11 25.02
CA ILE A 1067 31.86 -17.94 24.14
C ILE A 1067 33.33 -17.80 23.72
N ILE A 1068 33.56 -17.77 22.41
CA ILE A 1068 34.84 -17.50 21.76
C ILE A 1068 34.65 -16.20 20.98
N LYS A 1069 35.43 -15.16 21.31
CA LYS A 1069 35.42 -13.86 20.62
C LYS A 1069 36.70 -13.69 19.81
#